data_AF-A0AA96LET1-F1
#
_entry.id   AF-A0AA96LET1-F1
#
_cell.length_a   1.000
_cell.length_b   1.000
_cell.length_c   1.000
_cell.angle_alpha   90.00
_cell.angle_beta   90.00
_cell.angle_gamma   90.00
#
_symmetry.space_group_name_H-M   'P 1'
#
loop_
_entity.id
_entity.type
_entity.pdbx_description
1 polymer ?
#
loop_
_entity_poly.entity_id
_entity_poly.type
_entity_poly.pdbx_seq_one_letter_code
_entity_poly.pdbx_strand_id
1 'polypeptide(L)'
;MTMIRRLPLTSLSRKLLVSVLSSLILLMGVSLPARASGNLWYDKYTALEQSIGGQYYTSPESGTLAWSESYILRSYLSLYQSTKNTAWLDKFTTHSDTILANANDNDGDGYLGWDTYSYSPLDVPNEGFETASATDSTLPDGWIRFQSTSATAYRSNAAGEYNNDSWGLVLKTNGTSWQKLYQPFIGYEPNTHYVLRLYGKTNGSAAKGQAYVYDRTAGTILGSVTVDGTAWSFYSVEFTAPAAGHTLELWLGHQSYNVTGGTAYFDNVKVSARYPYLVHDGMTTLPMAEFVRLVASDSSLSAYQTKATTYRSFIENEIVPRWESSSYIGNSWKEVTPGVSGIYMHPPNLRDTLGFGAPNKSLPFNMSIAFTHMLKVMYDVNGNAAYLSKAKKMAQYLKDNLAANGTAYTWNYSDSSSTPPEDTAHGHVDVAFAVEMYRSGLIFTSSDMDKFTSTLVDKMWNQSLTAPTLARYVSGLSPSQTQYSKVMMNWLELAQFKDVVWSIAAEQFRSYTPANTGDLLTLAHIMKWDPKKLTNQGFELVSSADSTLPARWARVGSTSATAFRDAANKYSGAYGATIVGNGTSWQYLTQSWKDWTSSASYILTFYGKTDGSGAGGRVIVKNETTNTSLANLTFSDTAWTAKSVTFTAPANATDVVTIYLGHTTYTVANGKVFFDEVKIKPSADAW
;
A
#
# COMPACT_ATOMS: atom_id res chain seq x y z
N MET A 1 -24.18 -7.27 -68.52
CA MET A 1 -25.53 -7.15 -69.10
C MET A 1 -26.29 -6.13 -68.25
N THR A 2 -26.54 -4.97 -68.86
CA THR A 2 -27.55 -3.95 -68.52
C THR A 2 -27.47 -3.19 -67.18
N MET A 3 -26.95 -1.95 -67.29
CA MET A 3 -27.22 -0.79 -66.44
C MET A 3 -28.70 -0.36 -66.47
N ILE A 4 -29.14 0.44 -65.50
CA ILE A 4 -29.88 1.74 -65.60
C ILE A 4 -30.38 2.09 -64.17
N ARG A 5 -29.68 2.94 -63.39
CA ARG A 5 -29.87 4.40 -63.15
C ARG A 5 -31.31 4.87 -62.87
N ARG A 6 -31.52 5.53 -61.71
CA ARG A 6 -31.85 6.97 -61.58
C ARG A 6 -31.95 7.43 -60.11
N LEU A 7 -31.17 8.47 -59.77
CA LEU A 7 -31.41 9.42 -58.66
C LEU A 7 -32.41 10.50 -59.11
N PRO A 8 -32.92 11.35 -58.19
CA PRO A 8 -32.39 12.72 -58.18
C PRO A 8 -32.17 13.35 -56.78
N LEU A 9 -31.18 14.23 -56.75
CA LEU A 9 -30.89 15.25 -55.73
C LEU A 9 -31.58 16.58 -56.09
N THR A 10 -32.03 17.33 -55.08
CA THR A 10 -32.19 18.80 -55.04
C THR A 10 -32.10 19.21 -53.55
N SER A 11 -31.43 20.27 -53.07
CA SER A 11 -30.89 21.49 -53.68
C SER A 11 -29.81 22.14 -52.79
N LEU A 12 -28.79 22.70 -53.45
CA LEU A 12 -27.68 23.53 -52.96
C LEU A 12 -28.11 24.93 -52.44
N SER A 13 -27.34 25.49 -51.49
CA SER A 13 -26.77 26.85 -51.58
C SER A 13 -25.56 27.03 -50.62
N ARG A 14 -24.33 26.99 -51.18
CA ARG A 14 -23.36 28.10 -51.37
C ARG A 14 -22.60 28.53 -50.09
N LYS A 15 -21.36 28.07 -49.88
CA LYS A 15 -20.06 28.46 -50.49
C LYS A 15 -19.41 29.69 -49.82
N LEU A 16 -18.29 29.45 -49.14
CA LEU A 16 -17.05 30.22 -49.37
C LEU A 16 -15.87 29.25 -49.40
N LEU A 17 -15.08 29.33 -50.47
CA LEU A 17 -13.85 28.59 -50.75
C LEU A 17 -12.72 29.62 -50.67
N VAL A 18 -11.63 29.35 -49.95
CA VAL A 18 -10.24 29.45 -50.46
C VAL A 18 -9.36 28.54 -49.62
N SER A 19 -8.61 27.71 -50.33
CA SER A 19 -7.66 26.67 -49.95
C SER A 19 -6.27 27.21 -49.60
N VAL A 20 -5.64 26.66 -48.56
CA VAL A 20 -4.17 26.48 -48.48
C VAL A 20 -3.87 25.13 -47.83
N LEU A 21 -3.06 24.32 -48.54
CA LEU A 21 -2.45 23.08 -48.06
C LEU A 21 -1.73 23.28 -46.72
N SER A 22 -2.02 22.44 -45.75
CA SER A 22 -1.03 21.98 -44.76
C SER A 22 -1.47 20.63 -44.24
N SER A 23 -0.78 19.60 -44.74
CA SER A 23 -0.80 18.24 -44.22
C SER A 23 -0.31 18.27 -42.78
N LEU A 24 -1.22 18.37 -41.80
CA LEU A 24 -0.89 18.10 -40.42
C LEU A 24 -1.18 16.64 -40.13
N ILE A 25 -0.09 15.91 -39.99
CA ILE A 25 0.02 14.52 -39.60
C ILE A 25 -0.90 14.25 -38.40
N LEU A 26 -1.86 13.33 -38.61
CA LEU A 26 -2.48 12.55 -37.54
C LEU A 26 -1.36 11.73 -36.90
N LEU A 27 -0.72 12.27 -35.86
CA LEU A 27 0.07 11.47 -34.93
C LEU A 27 -0.92 10.70 -34.06
N MET A 28 -1.39 9.57 -34.59
CA MET A 28 -1.72 8.45 -33.72
C MET A 28 -0.43 8.17 -32.94
N GLY A 29 -0.47 8.44 -31.63
CA GLY A 29 0.61 8.12 -30.72
C GLY A 29 0.79 6.61 -30.68
N VAL A 30 1.61 6.09 -31.59
CA VAL A 30 2.24 4.79 -31.43
C VAL A 30 3.06 4.91 -30.16
N SER A 31 2.64 4.22 -29.10
CA SER A 31 3.47 4.06 -27.91
C SER A 31 4.77 3.43 -28.37
N LEU A 32 5.82 4.24 -28.49
CA LEU A 32 7.16 3.72 -28.62
C LEU A 32 7.37 2.82 -27.39
N PRO A 33 7.79 1.55 -27.56
CA PRO A 33 8.19 0.77 -26.39
C PRO A 33 9.24 1.59 -25.66
N ALA A 34 8.99 1.87 -24.38
CA ALA A 34 9.97 2.49 -23.52
C ALA A 34 11.28 1.72 -23.73
N ARG A 35 12.32 2.42 -24.20
CA ARG A 35 13.63 1.78 -24.36
C ARG A 35 13.98 1.17 -23.01
N ALA A 36 14.22 -0.14 -22.98
CA ALA A 36 14.64 -0.84 -21.78
C ALA A 36 15.81 -0.08 -21.15
N SER A 37 15.68 0.33 -19.90
CA SER A 37 16.71 1.06 -19.14
C SER A 37 17.95 0.20 -18.93
N GLY A 38 17.85 -1.11 -19.16
CA GLY A 38 18.87 -2.09 -18.81
C GLY A 38 18.77 -2.55 -17.35
N ASN A 39 17.87 -1.97 -16.56
CA ASN A 39 17.52 -2.42 -15.23
C ASN A 39 16.17 -3.18 -15.28
N LEU A 40 16.25 -4.50 -15.12
CA LEU A 40 15.09 -5.40 -15.11
C LEU A 40 13.95 -4.94 -14.19
N TRP A 41 14.29 -4.47 -12.99
CA TRP A 41 13.30 -4.11 -11.98
C TRP A 41 12.62 -2.79 -12.31
N TYR A 42 13.39 -1.81 -12.80
CA TYR A 42 12.86 -0.53 -13.23
C TYR A 42 11.98 -0.67 -14.49
N ASP A 43 12.39 -1.50 -15.44
CA ASP A 43 11.62 -1.78 -16.66
C ASP A 43 10.28 -2.47 -16.32
N LYS A 44 10.30 -3.45 -15.40
CA LYS A 44 9.06 -4.07 -14.88
C LYS A 44 8.18 -3.06 -14.15
N TYR A 45 8.78 -2.20 -13.31
CA TYR A 45 8.06 -1.19 -12.55
C TYR A 45 7.35 -0.19 -13.48
N THR A 46 8.09 0.39 -14.43
CA THR A 46 7.55 1.40 -15.36
C THR A 46 6.48 0.82 -16.28
N ALA A 47 6.64 -0.43 -16.74
CA ALA A 47 5.61 -1.12 -17.51
C ALA A 47 4.30 -1.30 -16.72
N LEU A 48 4.39 -1.74 -15.46
CA LEU A 48 3.21 -1.89 -14.61
C LEU A 48 2.61 -0.52 -14.24
N GLU A 49 3.44 0.45 -13.86
CA GLU A 49 2.99 1.79 -13.47
C GLU A 49 2.28 2.50 -14.62
N GLN A 50 2.74 2.33 -15.86
CA GLN A 50 2.04 2.86 -17.03
C GLN A 50 0.64 2.24 -17.21
N SER A 51 0.45 0.99 -16.79
CA SER A 51 -0.84 0.29 -16.90
C SER A 51 -1.81 0.63 -15.78
N ILE A 52 -1.34 0.74 -14.53
CA ILE A 52 -2.20 0.82 -13.35
C ILE A 52 -1.99 2.06 -12.48
N GLY A 53 -0.94 2.84 -12.73
CA GLY A 53 -0.54 3.98 -11.89
C GLY A 53 -1.66 5.00 -11.72
N GLY A 54 -2.44 5.26 -12.76
CA GLY A 54 -3.53 6.24 -12.71
C GLY A 54 -4.92 5.70 -12.34
N GLN A 55 -5.05 4.46 -11.85
CA GLN A 55 -6.36 3.80 -11.73
C GLN A 55 -7.13 4.11 -10.43
N TYR A 56 -6.46 4.42 -9.33
CA TYR A 56 -7.07 4.34 -7.99
C TYR A 56 -7.20 5.68 -7.26
N TYR A 57 -6.34 6.66 -7.54
CA TYR A 57 -6.30 7.93 -6.80
C TYR A 57 -7.56 8.80 -6.93
N THR A 58 -8.45 8.54 -7.90
CA THR A 58 -9.75 9.21 -8.04
C THR A 58 -10.89 8.49 -7.33
N SER A 59 -10.64 7.34 -6.71
CA SER A 59 -11.66 6.54 -6.04
C SER A 59 -12.21 7.27 -4.80
N PRO A 60 -13.53 7.31 -4.58
CA PRO A 60 -14.12 7.78 -3.33
C PRO A 60 -14.08 6.71 -2.23
N GLU A 61 -13.83 5.44 -2.57
CA GLU A 61 -13.85 4.32 -1.62
C GLU A 61 -12.57 4.26 -0.79
N SER A 62 -12.69 4.43 0.53
CA SER A 62 -11.55 4.44 1.46
C SER A 62 -10.73 3.15 1.42
N GLY A 63 -11.38 1.99 1.22
CA GLY A 63 -10.68 0.71 1.09
C GLY A 63 -9.77 0.63 -0.14
N THR A 64 -10.19 1.21 -1.27
CA THR A 64 -9.37 1.29 -2.49
C THR A 64 -8.17 2.21 -2.28
N LEU A 65 -8.36 3.35 -1.63
CA LEU A 65 -7.27 4.28 -1.32
C LEU A 65 -6.24 3.60 -0.39
N ALA A 66 -6.73 2.90 0.63
CA ALA A 66 -5.91 2.24 1.63
C ALA A 66 -5.12 1.04 1.11
N TRP A 67 -5.77 0.15 0.36
CA TRP A 67 -5.22 -1.15 -0.05
C TRP A 67 -4.80 -1.21 -1.53
N SER A 68 -4.83 -0.08 -2.23
CA SER A 68 -4.28 0.05 -3.59
C SER A 68 -3.45 1.31 -3.75
N GLU A 69 -4.06 2.49 -3.68
CA GLU A 69 -3.37 3.76 -3.98
C GLU A 69 -2.21 4.05 -3.03
N SER A 70 -2.35 3.72 -1.74
CA SER A 70 -1.27 3.91 -0.75
C SER A 70 0.03 3.22 -1.16
N TYR A 71 -0.03 2.06 -1.82
CA TYR A 71 1.15 1.32 -2.27
C TYR A 71 1.84 2.01 -3.44
N ILE A 72 1.07 2.61 -4.35
CA ILE A 72 1.57 3.43 -5.47
C ILE A 72 2.28 4.68 -4.91
N LEU A 73 1.64 5.38 -3.97
CA LEU A 73 2.23 6.57 -3.36
C LEU A 73 3.56 6.26 -2.66
N ARG A 74 3.62 5.19 -1.85
CA ARG A 74 4.87 4.77 -1.18
C ARG A 74 5.92 4.28 -2.18
N SER A 75 5.51 3.68 -3.29
CA SER A 75 6.47 3.28 -4.33
C SER A 75 7.07 4.50 -5.03
N TYR A 76 6.31 5.57 -5.30
CA TYR A 76 6.85 6.83 -5.82
C TYR A 76 7.90 7.46 -4.90
N LEU A 77 7.67 7.47 -3.58
CA LEU A 77 8.67 7.95 -2.61
C LEU A 77 9.96 7.11 -2.66
N SER A 78 9.82 5.79 -2.72
CA SER A 78 10.96 4.87 -2.83
C SER A 78 11.74 5.03 -4.14
N LEU A 79 11.03 5.28 -5.25
CA LEU A 79 11.61 5.54 -6.56
C LEU A 79 12.35 6.88 -6.59
N TYR A 80 11.79 7.94 -6.00
CA TYR A 80 12.49 9.21 -5.83
C TYR A 80 13.74 9.03 -4.98
N GLN A 81 13.67 8.35 -3.84
CA GLN A 81 14.84 8.12 -2.97
C GLN A 81 15.97 7.40 -3.70
N SER A 82 15.63 6.46 -4.58
CA SER A 82 16.60 5.71 -5.37
C SER A 82 17.16 6.54 -6.53
N THR A 83 16.30 7.15 -7.34
CA THR A 83 16.67 7.77 -8.63
C THR A 83 16.94 9.27 -8.56
N LYS A 84 16.47 9.93 -7.49
CA LYS A 84 16.41 11.40 -7.34
C LYS A 84 15.62 12.12 -8.44
N ASN A 85 14.83 11.38 -9.23
CA ASN A 85 13.96 11.95 -10.25
C ASN A 85 12.67 12.49 -9.61
N THR A 86 12.52 13.82 -9.61
CA THR A 86 11.38 14.53 -9.02
C THR A 86 10.06 14.28 -9.73
N ALA A 87 10.05 13.76 -10.96
CA ALA A 87 8.82 13.39 -11.66
C ALA A 87 7.96 12.37 -10.88
N TRP A 88 8.59 11.53 -10.04
CA TRP A 88 7.87 10.63 -9.14
C TRP A 88 7.15 11.40 -8.02
N LEU A 89 7.73 12.49 -7.51
CA LEU A 89 7.10 13.37 -6.53
C LEU A 89 5.97 14.22 -7.18
N ASP A 90 6.12 14.59 -8.44
CA ASP A 90 5.05 15.27 -9.19
C ASP A 90 3.81 14.37 -9.35
N LYS A 91 4.02 13.09 -9.66
CA LYS A 91 2.93 12.09 -9.66
C LYS A 91 2.33 11.92 -8.27
N PHE A 92 3.17 11.77 -7.25
CA PHE A 92 2.74 11.66 -5.85
C PHE A 92 1.82 12.81 -5.44
N THR A 93 2.21 14.04 -5.73
CA THR A 93 1.43 15.23 -5.35
C THR A 93 0.13 15.34 -6.15
N THR A 94 0.16 15.04 -7.45
CA THR A 94 -1.06 14.98 -8.27
C THR A 94 -2.10 14.02 -7.70
N HIS A 95 -1.66 12.82 -7.31
CA HIS A 95 -2.54 11.81 -6.72
C HIS A 95 -3.02 12.25 -5.34
N SER A 96 -2.12 12.69 -4.47
CA SER A 96 -2.46 13.13 -3.11
C SER A 96 -3.43 14.31 -3.10
N ASP A 97 -3.25 15.29 -3.98
CA ASP A 97 -4.18 16.42 -4.13
C ASP A 97 -5.59 15.96 -4.51
N THR A 98 -5.69 14.99 -5.41
CA THR A 98 -6.99 14.46 -5.86
C THR A 98 -7.66 13.64 -4.75
N ILE A 99 -6.89 12.85 -4.01
CA ILE A 99 -7.39 12.09 -2.85
C ILE A 99 -7.97 13.04 -1.81
N LEU A 100 -7.26 14.12 -1.47
CA LEU A 100 -7.74 15.16 -0.56
C LEU A 100 -8.98 15.87 -1.09
N ALA A 101 -9.04 16.17 -2.38
CA ALA A 101 -10.21 16.79 -3.01
C ALA A 101 -11.47 15.90 -2.97
N ASN A 102 -11.30 14.58 -2.83
CA ASN A 102 -12.38 13.61 -2.70
C ASN A 102 -12.77 13.33 -1.24
N ALA A 103 -12.10 13.92 -0.26
CA ALA A 103 -12.48 13.78 1.14
C ALA A 103 -13.86 14.44 1.39
N ASN A 104 -14.66 13.85 2.26
CA ASN A 104 -16.02 14.28 2.58
C ASN A 104 -16.28 14.25 4.09
N ASP A 105 -17.41 14.82 4.48
CA ASP A 105 -17.97 14.79 5.84
C ASP A 105 -19.41 14.25 5.75
N ASN A 106 -19.55 13.04 5.18
CA ASN A 106 -20.85 12.40 5.01
C ASN A 106 -21.50 12.02 6.36
N ASP A 107 -20.70 11.84 7.40
CA ASP A 107 -21.18 11.56 8.75
C ASP A 107 -21.53 12.82 9.56
N GLY A 108 -21.19 14.01 9.05
CA GLY A 108 -21.56 15.30 9.65
C GLY A 108 -20.87 15.56 10.99
N ASP A 109 -19.69 14.99 11.19
CA ASP A 109 -18.93 15.10 12.43
C ASP A 109 -18.01 16.34 12.46
N GLY A 110 -17.93 17.05 11.32
CA GLY A 110 -17.16 18.28 11.15
C GLY A 110 -15.71 18.04 10.73
N TYR A 111 -15.32 16.80 10.44
CA TYR A 111 -13.98 16.44 9.96
C TYR A 111 -14.04 15.79 8.59
N LEU A 112 -13.14 16.20 7.70
CA LEU A 112 -13.01 15.56 6.40
C LEU A 112 -12.30 14.19 6.51
N GLY A 113 -12.75 13.23 5.71
CA GLY A 113 -12.02 11.99 5.47
C GLY A 113 -12.68 11.14 4.40
N TRP A 114 -12.51 9.83 4.49
CA TRP A 114 -13.09 8.90 3.51
C TRP A 114 -13.89 7.80 4.21
N ASP A 115 -14.83 7.23 3.46
CA ASP A 115 -15.71 6.16 3.92
C ASP A 115 -15.81 5.06 2.85
N THR A 116 -16.41 3.93 3.22
CA THR A 116 -16.77 2.88 2.26
C THR A 116 -17.95 2.09 2.77
N TYR A 117 -18.75 1.54 1.85
CA TYR A 117 -19.75 0.51 2.18
C TYR A 117 -19.23 -0.91 1.97
N SER A 118 -18.08 -1.07 1.30
CA SER A 118 -17.60 -2.37 0.82
C SER A 118 -17.04 -3.24 1.96
N TYR A 119 -16.61 -2.61 3.05
CA TYR A 119 -16.13 -3.27 4.27
C TYR A 119 -17.20 -3.34 5.36
N SER A 120 -18.37 -2.73 5.11
CA SER A 120 -19.43 -2.62 6.10
C SER A 120 -20.29 -3.88 6.17
N PRO A 121 -20.88 -4.18 7.33
CA PRO A 121 -21.80 -5.30 7.47
C PRO A 121 -22.99 -5.19 6.52
N LEU A 122 -23.59 -6.34 6.20
CA LEU A 122 -24.85 -6.38 5.49
C LEU A 122 -26.00 -6.25 6.49
N ASP A 123 -26.93 -5.35 6.19
CA ASP A 123 -28.12 -5.11 7.03
C ASP A 123 -29.34 -5.93 6.58
N VAL A 124 -29.18 -6.64 5.47
CA VAL A 124 -30.14 -7.56 4.89
C VAL A 124 -29.40 -8.86 4.58
N PRO A 125 -29.52 -9.89 5.44
CA PRO A 125 -28.85 -11.18 5.24
C PRO A 125 -29.46 -11.99 4.09
N ASN A 126 -28.75 -13.06 3.72
CA ASN A 126 -29.13 -13.96 2.62
C ASN A 126 -29.30 -13.21 1.29
N GLU A 127 -28.33 -12.35 1.00
CA GLU A 127 -28.30 -11.42 -0.12
C GLU A 127 -28.25 -12.11 -1.49
N GLY A 128 -27.68 -13.31 -1.55
CA GLY A 128 -27.64 -14.18 -2.74
C GLY A 128 -28.82 -15.16 -2.81
N PHE A 129 -29.74 -15.15 -1.84
CA PHE A 129 -30.90 -16.07 -1.78
C PHE A 129 -30.56 -17.57 -1.68
N GLU A 130 -29.31 -17.87 -1.33
CA GLU A 130 -28.69 -19.20 -1.29
C GLU A 130 -29.31 -20.10 -0.21
N THR A 131 -29.79 -19.51 0.89
CA THR A 131 -30.44 -20.25 1.99
C THR A 131 -31.96 -20.18 1.85
N ALA A 132 -32.63 -21.32 1.93
CA ALA A 132 -34.09 -21.41 1.85
C ALA A 132 -34.69 -21.22 3.24
N SER A 133 -35.90 -20.66 3.31
CA SER A 133 -36.67 -20.62 4.54
C SER A 133 -36.93 -22.04 5.03
N ALA A 134 -36.79 -22.26 6.35
CA ALA A 134 -37.01 -23.57 6.96
C ALA A 134 -38.43 -24.12 6.74
N THR A 135 -39.41 -23.25 6.49
CA THR A 135 -40.83 -23.62 6.32
C THR A 135 -41.31 -23.53 4.87
N ASP A 136 -40.51 -22.97 3.96
CA ASP A 136 -40.82 -22.87 2.54
C ASP A 136 -39.53 -22.86 1.71
N SER A 137 -39.25 -23.98 1.04
CA SER A 137 -38.05 -24.16 0.22
C SER A 137 -37.98 -23.24 -1.01
N THR A 138 -39.10 -22.62 -1.39
CA THR A 138 -39.18 -21.67 -2.51
C THR A 138 -38.96 -20.22 -2.05
N LEU A 139 -38.98 -19.95 -0.76
CA LEU A 139 -38.77 -18.61 -0.19
C LEU A 139 -37.31 -18.52 0.29
N PRO A 140 -36.55 -17.47 -0.07
CA PRO A 140 -35.27 -17.23 0.58
C PRO A 140 -35.47 -16.99 2.09
N ASP A 141 -34.58 -17.53 2.92
CA ASP A 141 -34.61 -17.30 4.36
C ASP A 141 -34.51 -15.81 4.70
N GLY A 142 -35.24 -15.36 5.72
CA GLY A 142 -35.35 -13.95 6.13
C GLY A 142 -36.29 -13.08 5.28
N TRP A 143 -36.70 -13.52 4.09
CA TRP A 143 -37.59 -12.77 3.20
C TRP A 143 -39.06 -13.11 3.41
N ILE A 144 -39.94 -12.12 3.21
CA ILE A 144 -41.39 -12.21 3.42
C ILE A 144 -42.12 -11.87 2.12
N ARG A 145 -43.10 -12.70 1.74
CA ARG A 145 -43.98 -12.40 0.61
C ARG A 145 -45.03 -11.37 0.99
N PHE A 146 -45.23 -10.39 0.11
CA PHE A 146 -46.36 -9.48 0.16
C PHE A 146 -47.24 -9.71 -1.07
N GLN A 147 -48.50 -10.12 -0.83
CA GLN A 147 -49.49 -10.45 -1.87
C GLN A 147 -49.01 -11.49 -2.91
N SER A 148 -47.93 -12.23 -2.61
CA SER A 148 -47.26 -13.16 -3.51
C SER A 148 -47.36 -14.61 -3.04
N THR A 149 -47.08 -15.53 -3.94
CA THR A 149 -47.12 -16.99 -3.72
C THR A 149 -45.80 -17.62 -4.15
N SER A 150 -45.63 -18.92 -3.87
CA SER A 150 -44.49 -19.70 -4.40
C SER A 150 -44.43 -19.78 -5.93
N ALA A 151 -45.51 -19.43 -6.64
CA ALA A 151 -45.53 -19.37 -8.10
C ALA A 151 -45.14 -17.99 -8.66
N THR A 152 -45.34 -16.92 -7.89
CA THR A 152 -45.10 -15.54 -8.33
C THR A 152 -43.86 -14.92 -7.72
N ALA A 153 -43.36 -15.47 -6.63
CA ALA A 153 -42.14 -15.00 -5.99
C ALA A 153 -41.38 -16.15 -5.34
N TYR A 154 -40.26 -16.53 -5.93
CA TYR A 154 -39.51 -17.71 -5.50
C TYR A 154 -38.02 -17.62 -5.82
N ARG A 155 -37.21 -18.29 -5.01
CA ARG A 155 -35.80 -18.55 -5.32
C ARG A 155 -35.68 -19.60 -6.41
N SER A 156 -34.74 -19.42 -7.33
CA SER A 156 -34.50 -20.31 -8.44
C SER A 156 -33.02 -20.56 -8.67
N ASN A 157 -32.68 -21.81 -9.00
CA ASN A 157 -31.36 -22.23 -9.46
C ASN A 157 -31.38 -22.60 -10.96
N ALA A 158 -32.44 -22.23 -11.68
CA ALA A 158 -32.52 -22.46 -13.12
C ALA A 158 -31.50 -21.60 -13.87
N ALA A 159 -30.90 -22.16 -14.91
CA ALA A 159 -29.92 -21.45 -15.72
C ALA A 159 -30.48 -20.13 -16.26
N GLY A 160 -29.78 -19.03 -15.97
CA GLY A 160 -30.20 -17.68 -16.36
C GLY A 160 -31.19 -16.99 -15.43
N GLU A 161 -31.57 -17.61 -14.30
CA GLU A 161 -32.41 -16.99 -13.26
C GLU A 161 -31.63 -16.48 -12.04
N TYR A 162 -30.31 -16.69 -12.04
CA TYR A 162 -29.33 -16.12 -11.10
C TYR A 162 -28.16 -15.50 -11.89
N ASN A 163 -27.39 -14.61 -11.25
CA ASN A 163 -26.25 -13.90 -11.85
C ASN A 163 -24.91 -14.55 -11.48
N ASN A 164 -24.71 -14.75 -10.17
CA ASN A 164 -23.54 -15.41 -9.59
C ASN A 164 -23.99 -16.57 -8.71
N ASP A 165 -23.05 -17.45 -8.32
CA ASP A 165 -23.30 -18.56 -7.39
C ASP A 165 -24.33 -19.59 -7.88
N SER A 166 -25.37 -19.90 -7.10
CA SER A 166 -26.28 -21.04 -7.38
C SER A 166 -27.77 -20.68 -7.34
N TRP A 167 -28.16 -19.58 -6.69
CA TRP A 167 -29.56 -19.18 -6.57
C TRP A 167 -29.76 -17.69 -6.88
N GLY A 168 -30.97 -17.36 -7.31
CA GLY A 168 -31.42 -15.99 -7.53
C GLY A 168 -32.90 -15.87 -7.20
N LEU A 169 -33.43 -14.66 -7.14
CA LEU A 169 -34.85 -14.42 -6.90
C LEU A 169 -35.58 -14.14 -8.22
N VAL A 170 -36.71 -14.82 -8.43
CA VAL A 170 -37.64 -14.58 -9.52
C VAL A 170 -38.93 -13.98 -8.98
N LEU A 171 -39.35 -12.85 -9.55
CA LEU A 171 -40.60 -12.17 -9.26
C LEU A 171 -41.43 -12.02 -10.54
N LYS A 172 -42.68 -12.45 -10.51
CA LYS A 172 -43.63 -12.43 -11.63
C LYS A 172 -44.89 -11.63 -11.28
N THR A 173 -45.29 -10.71 -12.14
CA THR A 173 -46.58 -10.03 -12.03
C THR A 173 -47.74 -10.92 -12.43
N ASN A 174 -48.92 -10.70 -11.83
CA ASN A 174 -50.15 -11.44 -12.13
C ASN A 174 -51.24 -10.57 -12.80
N GLY A 175 -50.99 -9.27 -13.02
CA GLY A 175 -51.97 -8.35 -13.62
C GLY A 175 -53.02 -7.78 -12.66
N THR A 176 -53.11 -8.25 -11.42
CA THR A 176 -54.25 -7.97 -10.53
C THR A 176 -53.87 -7.48 -9.14
N SER A 177 -52.71 -7.85 -8.62
CA SER A 177 -52.21 -7.42 -7.32
C SER A 177 -50.69 -7.29 -7.31
N TRP A 178 -50.16 -6.53 -6.35
CA TRP A 178 -48.71 -6.42 -6.21
C TRP A 178 -48.08 -7.76 -5.90
N GLN A 179 -46.97 -8.07 -6.57
CA GLN A 179 -46.18 -9.27 -6.32
C GLN A 179 -44.80 -8.80 -5.84
N LYS A 180 -44.54 -8.88 -4.54
CA LYS A 180 -43.35 -8.32 -3.88
C LYS A 180 -42.79 -9.25 -2.81
N LEU A 181 -41.49 -9.13 -2.60
CA LEU A 181 -40.79 -9.61 -1.42
C LEU A 181 -40.26 -8.43 -0.63
N TYR A 182 -40.18 -8.58 0.69
CA TYR A 182 -39.44 -7.66 1.52
C TYR A 182 -38.70 -8.37 2.63
N GLN A 183 -37.66 -7.72 3.15
CA GLN A 183 -36.94 -8.16 4.33
C GLN A 183 -36.72 -6.95 5.25
N PRO A 184 -37.11 -7.03 6.54
CA PRO A 184 -36.75 -6.02 7.53
C PRO A 184 -35.24 -5.96 7.73
N PHE A 185 -34.71 -4.78 8.01
CA PHE A 185 -33.30 -4.64 8.37
C PHE A 185 -33.05 -5.32 9.72
N ILE A 186 -31.91 -5.99 9.87
CA ILE A 186 -31.49 -6.54 11.17
C ILE A 186 -31.10 -5.44 12.17
N GLY A 187 -30.77 -4.25 11.65
CA GLY A 187 -30.48 -3.02 12.36
C GLY A 187 -30.03 -1.93 11.37
N TYR A 188 -29.91 -0.70 11.84
CA TYR A 188 -29.29 0.39 11.08
C TYR A 188 -28.65 1.41 12.03
N GLU A 189 -27.68 2.16 11.53
CA GLU A 189 -27.10 3.32 12.21
C GLU A 189 -27.89 4.57 11.82
N PRO A 190 -28.47 5.30 12.79
CA PRO A 190 -29.25 6.50 12.50
C PRO A 190 -28.48 7.57 11.75
N ASN A 191 -29.19 8.34 10.92
CA ASN A 191 -28.65 9.49 10.18
C ASN A 191 -27.39 9.19 9.34
N THR A 192 -27.16 7.92 9.02
CA THR A 192 -25.96 7.46 8.32
C THR A 192 -26.26 7.26 6.83
N HIS A 193 -25.26 7.44 5.98
CA HIS A 193 -25.38 7.16 4.54
C HIS A 193 -25.30 5.66 4.26
N TYR A 194 -26.14 5.17 3.37
CA TYR A 194 -26.27 3.77 3.00
C TYR A 194 -26.25 3.60 1.49
N VAL A 195 -25.87 2.39 1.06
CA VAL A 195 -25.89 1.98 -0.33
C VAL A 195 -26.68 0.68 -0.47
N LEU A 196 -27.80 0.74 -1.21
CA LEU A 196 -28.46 -0.43 -1.77
C LEU A 196 -27.77 -0.77 -3.10
N ARG A 197 -27.31 -2.01 -3.24
CA ARG A 197 -26.64 -2.53 -4.45
C ARG A 197 -27.14 -3.93 -4.79
N LEU A 198 -27.33 -4.21 -6.07
CA LEU A 198 -27.82 -5.51 -6.55
C LEU A 198 -27.46 -5.76 -8.01
N TYR A 199 -27.53 -7.03 -8.41
CA TYR A 199 -27.67 -7.41 -9.81
C TYR A 199 -29.15 -7.64 -10.14
N GLY A 200 -29.57 -7.18 -11.32
CA GLY A 200 -30.95 -7.33 -11.76
C GLY A 200 -31.08 -7.49 -13.27
N LYS A 201 -32.15 -8.15 -13.70
CA LYS A 201 -32.65 -8.10 -15.09
C LYS A 201 -34.15 -8.34 -15.14
N THR A 202 -34.75 -8.18 -16.32
CA THR A 202 -36.15 -8.45 -16.58
C THR A 202 -36.33 -9.31 -17.83
N ASN A 203 -37.55 -9.75 -18.10
CA ASN A 203 -37.94 -10.31 -19.40
C ASN A 203 -38.28 -9.26 -20.47
N GLY A 204 -37.93 -7.99 -20.25
CA GLY A 204 -38.20 -6.88 -21.18
C GLY A 204 -39.65 -6.35 -21.11
N SER A 205 -40.44 -6.81 -20.15
CA SER A 205 -41.82 -6.35 -19.98
C SER A 205 -41.90 -4.90 -19.48
N ALA A 206 -43.00 -4.23 -19.82
CA ALA A 206 -43.30 -2.89 -19.31
C ALA A 206 -43.52 -2.82 -17.78
N ALA A 207 -43.60 -3.98 -17.10
CA ALA A 207 -43.70 -4.04 -15.64
C ALA A 207 -42.46 -3.46 -14.95
N LYS A 208 -41.29 -3.71 -15.55
CA LYS A 208 -39.93 -3.45 -15.01
C LYS A 208 -39.71 -4.06 -13.62
N GLY A 209 -38.47 -4.27 -13.21
CA GLY A 209 -38.12 -4.59 -11.83
C GLY A 209 -37.93 -3.31 -11.01
N GLN A 210 -38.10 -3.40 -9.70
CA GLN A 210 -37.82 -2.34 -8.75
C GLN A 210 -37.26 -2.92 -7.46
N ALA A 211 -36.21 -2.29 -6.93
CA ALA A 211 -35.75 -2.49 -5.57
C ALA A 211 -35.75 -1.14 -4.83
N TYR A 212 -36.17 -1.13 -3.57
CA TYR A 212 -36.24 0.11 -2.79
C TYR A 212 -36.16 -0.13 -1.29
N VAL A 213 -35.60 0.84 -0.57
CA VAL A 213 -35.62 0.87 0.89
C VAL A 213 -36.81 1.71 1.34
N TYR A 214 -37.62 1.13 2.22
CA TYR A 214 -38.85 1.71 2.74
C TYR A 214 -38.70 1.96 4.24
N ASP A 215 -38.95 3.20 4.65
CA ASP A 215 -39.18 3.54 6.05
C ASP A 215 -40.65 3.29 6.37
N ARG A 216 -40.90 2.15 7.02
CA ARG A 216 -42.25 1.73 7.38
C ARG A 216 -42.88 2.62 8.44
N THR A 217 -42.07 3.26 9.27
CA THR A 217 -42.56 4.18 10.32
C THR A 217 -43.05 5.48 9.71
N ALA A 218 -42.27 6.07 8.79
CA ALA A 218 -42.63 7.32 8.12
C ALA A 218 -43.54 7.12 6.90
N GLY A 219 -43.61 5.90 6.37
CA GLY A 219 -44.39 5.57 5.18
C GLY A 219 -43.74 6.03 3.87
N THR A 220 -42.42 6.20 3.83
CA THR A 220 -41.69 6.82 2.71
C THR A 220 -40.63 5.89 2.11
N ILE A 221 -40.35 6.06 0.82
CA ILE A 221 -39.23 5.39 0.15
C ILE A 221 -37.99 6.27 0.30
N LEU A 222 -36.91 5.71 0.88
CA LEU A 222 -35.65 6.42 1.12
C LEU A 222 -34.73 6.40 -0.10
N GLY A 223 -34.77 5.31 -0.87
CA GLY A 223 -33.99 5.15 -2.10
C GLY A 223 -34.55 4.02 -2.95
N SER A 224 -34.49 4.15 -4.28
CA SER A 224 -35.01 3.14 -5.21
C SER A 224 -34.17 3.05 -6.48
N VAL A 225 -34.01 1.83 -6.98
CA VAL A 225 -33.52 1.56 -8.34
C VAL A 225 -34.59 0.91 -9.19
N THR A 226 -34.56 1.23 -10.48
CA THR A 226 -35.39 0.58 -11.51
C THR A 226 -34.51 -0.37 -12.31
N VAL A 227 -34.98 -1.60 -12.49
CA VAL A 227 -34.33 -2.64 -13.29
C VAL A 227 -35.15 -2.82 -14.57
N ASP A 228 -34.62 -2.44 -15.72
CA ASP A 228 -35.33 -2.53 -17.00
C ASP A 228 -34.54 -3.22 -18.12
N GLY A 229 -33.26 -3.55 -17.87
CA GLY A 229 -32.44 -4.34 -18.77
C GLY A 229 -32.89 -5.79 -18.87
N THR A 230 -32.62 -6.43 -20.01
CA THR A 230 -32.86 -7.87 -20.23
C THR A 230 -31.64 -8.73 -19.95
N ALA A 231 -30.46 -8.11 -19.84
CA ALA A 231 -29.23 -8.74 -19.38
C ALA A 231 -29.00 -8.40 -17.91
N TRP A 232 -28.28 -9.26 -17.20
CA TRP A 232 -27.83 -8.96 -15.84
C TRP A 232 -26.95 -7.73 -15.84
N SER A 233 -27.34 -6.74 -15.02
CA SER A 233 -26.61 -5.51 -14.82
C SER A 233 -26.52 -5.20 -13.33
N PHE A 234 -25.46 -4.50 -12.94
CA PHE A 234 -25.31 -3.97 -11.58
C PHE A 234 -26.11 -2.66 -11.44
N TYR A 235 -26.83 -2.53 -10.34
CA TYR A 235 -27.61 -1.34 -9.98
C TYR A 235 -27.27 -0.93 -8.54
N SER A 236 -27.22 0.38 -8.30
CA SER A 236 -27.00 0.93 -6.97
C SER A 236 -27.77 2.24 -6.75
N VAL A 237 -28.17 2.49 -5.51
CA VAL A 237 -28.72 3.79 -5.05
C VAL A 237 -28.24 4.06 -3.64
N GLU A 238 -27.87 5.31 -3.39
CA GLU A 238 -27.54 5.78 -2.05
C GLU A 238 -28.77 6.41 -1.38
N PHE A 239 -28.85 6.29 -0.05
CA PHE A 239 -29.89 6.93 0.76
C PHE A 239 -29.36 7.23 2.16
N THR A 240 -29.99 8.15 2.88
CA THR A 240 -29.67 8.42 4.29
C THR A 240 -30.71 7.76 5.17
N ALA A 241 -30.27 6.99 6.16
CA ALA A 241 -31.16 6.38 7.14
C ALA A 241 -31.78 7.46 8.05
N PRO A 242 -33.03 7.28 8.52
CA PRO A 242 -33.67 8.25 9.41
C PRO A 242 -33.03 8.28 10.80
N ALA A 243 -33.56 9.14 11.67
CA ALA A 243 -33.23 9.11 13.10
C ALA A 243 -33.59 7.75 13.74
N ALA A 244 -33.10 7.51 14.96
CA ALA A 244 -33.36 6.28 15.69
C ALA A 244 -34.86 6.03 15.92
N GLY A 245 -35.27 4.76 16.00
CA GLY A 245 -36.64 4.36 16.32
C GLY A 245 -37.55 4.11 15.11
N HIS A 246 -37.01 4.17 13.89
CA HIS A 246 -37.74 3.81 12.68
C HIS A 246 -37.58 2.31 12.37
N THR A 247 -38.50 1.76 11.57
CA THR A 247 -38.39 0.40 11.04
C THR A 247 -38.12 0.47 9.54
N LEU A 248 -36.98 -0.06 9.11
CA LEU A 248 -36.58 -0.07 7.72
C LEU A 248 -36.77 -1.45 7.09
N GLU A 249 -37.20 -1.47 5.84
CA GLU A 249 -37.41 -2.68 5.05
C GLU A 249 -36.82 -2.52 3.65
N LEU A 250 -36.17 -3.56 3.16
CA LEU A 250 -35.79 -3.66 1.75
C LEU A 250 -36.89 -4.39 0.98
N TRP A 251 -37.38 -3.77 -0.09
CA TRP A 251 -38.44 -4.30 -0.93
C TRP A 251 -37.96 -4.59 -2.35
N LEU A 252 -38.40 -5.72 -2.89
CA LEU A 252 -38.20 -6.16 -4.27
C LEU A 252 -39.56 -6.39 -4.94
N GLY A 253 -39.72 -5.90 -6.17
CA GLY A 253 -40.99 -5.97 -6.89
C GLY A 253 -40.89 -5.47 -8.33
N HIS A 254 -42.01 -4.99 -8.85
CA HIS A 254 -42.12 -4.33 -10.16
C HIS A 254 -42.56 -2.88 -10.01
N GLN A 255 -42.39 -2.06 -11.06
CA GLN A 255 -42.95 -0.70 -11.08
C GLN A 255 -44.46 -0.68 -11.36
N SER A 256 -44.98 -1.74 -12.00
CA SER A 256 -46.41 -1.90 -12.26
C SER A 256 -46.83 -3.35 -12.16
N TYR A 257 -47.89 -3.62 -11.40
CA TYR A 257 -48.48 -4.96 -11.29
C TYR A 257 -49.53 -5.24 -12.37
N ASN A 258 -50.02 -4.22 -13.08
CA ASN A 258 -51.09 -4.34 -14.08
C ASN A 258 -50.63 -5.03 -15.38
N VAL A 259 -49.31 -5.09 -15.61
CA VAL A 259 -48.74 -5.82 -16.74
C VAL A 259 -48.74 -7.30 -16.39
N THR A 260 -49.41 -8.16 -17.16
CA THR A 260 -49.42 -9.61 -16.89
C THR A 260 -48.16 -10.27 -17.43
N GLY A 261 -47.55 -11.19 -16.65
CA GLY A 261 -46.40 -11.99 -17.10
C GLY A 261 -45.07 -11.23 -17.14
N GLY A 262 -44.98 -10.06 -16.51
CA GLY A 262 -43.73 -9.35 -16.32
C GLY A 262 -42.86 -10.09 -15.32
N THR A 263 -41.61 -10.36 -15.66
CA THR A 263 -40.68 -11.10 -14.80
C THR A 263 -39.45 -10.24 -14.52
N ALA A 264 -39.09 -10.14 -13.24
CA ALA A 264 -37.87 -9.51 -12.76
C ALA A 264 -37.04 -10.56 -12.00
N TYR A 265 -35.73 -10.45 -12.17
CA TYR A 265 -34.73 -11.31 -11.56
C TYR A 265 -33.80 -10.45 -10.72
N PHE A 266 -33.48 -10.92 -9.52
CA PHE A 266 -32.61 -10.22 -8.58
C PHE A 266 -31.58 -11.19 -8.00
N ASP A 267 -30.37 -10.70 -7.76
CA ASP A 267 -29.29 -11.46 -7.15
C ASP A 267 -28.33 -10.50 -6.43
N ASN A 268 -27.63 -10.99 -5.40
CA ASN A 268 -26.62 -10.27 -4.64
C ASN A 268 -27.13 -8.92 -4.11
N VAL A 269 -28.34 -8.93 -3.54
CA VAL A 269 -29.04 -7.74 -3.06
C VAL A 269 -28.54 -7.36 -1.68
N LYS A 270 -27.65 -6.37 -1.63
CA LYS A 270 -26.92 -5.93 -0.44
C LYS A 270 -27.33 -4.53 -0.04
N VAL A 271 -27.47 -4.30 1.27
CA VAL A 271 -27.57 -2.97 1.86
C VAL A 271 -26.51 -2.85 2.95
N SER A 272 -25.71 -1.79 2.89
CA SER A 272 -24.71 -1.49 3.91
C SER A 272 -24.57 0.01 4.09
N ALA A 273 -24.29 0.43 5.32
CA ALA A 273 -23.86 1.79 5.63
C ALA A 273 -22.48 2.10 5.02
N ARG A 274 -22.21 3.37 4.74
CA ARG A 274 -20.87 3.90 4.49
C ARG A 274 -20.25 4.28 5.83
N TYR A 275 -19.11 3.69 6.17
CA TYR A 275 -18.37 4.00 7.40
C TYR A 275 -16.93 4.43 7.11
N PRO A 276 -16.38 5.32 7.95
CA PRO A 276 -14.94 5.50 8.04
C PRO A 276 -14.26 4.31 8.72
N TYR A 277 -13.02 4.05 8.34
CA TYR A 277 -12.20 2.99 8.92
C TYR A 277 -10.80 3.51 9.25
N LEU A 278 -10.37 3.34 10.50
CA LEU A 278 -9.12 3.91 11.01
C LEU A 278 -7.89 3.41 10.24
N VAL A 279 -7.92 2.13 9.88
CA VAL A 279 -6.88 1.53 9.05
C VAL A 279 -6.82 2.16 7.66
N HIS A 280 -7.97 2.55 7.09
CA HIS A 280 -7.99 3.15 5.76
C HIS A 280 -7.41 4.55 5.77
N ASP A 281 -7.79 5.38 6.75
CA ASP A 281 -7.21 6.71 6.92
C ASP A 281 -5.71 6.62 7.22
N GLY A 282 -5.30 5.69 8.10
CA GLY A 282 -3.89 5.45 8.44
C GLY A 282 -3.07 5.02 7.22
N MET A 283 -3.53 4.04 6.45
CA MET A 283 -2.84 3.57 5.25
C MET A 283 -2.79 4.63 4.14
N THR A 284 -3.86 5.39 3.96
CA THR A 284 -3.94 6.44 2.94
C THR A 284 -3.04 7.64 3.27
N THR A 285 -2.98 8.03 4.54
CA THR A 285 -2.24 9.24 4.97
C THR A 285 -0.80 8.97 5.39
N LEU A 286 -0.42 7.72 5.68
CA LEU A 286 0.98 7.36 5.95
C LEU A 286 1.96 7.81 4.83
N PRO A 287 1.74 7.51 3.53
CA PRO A 287 2.62 8.02 2.47
C PRO A 287 2.68 9.55 2.45
N MET A 288 1.58 10.24 2.74
CA MET A 288 1.55 11.70 2.82
C MET A 288 2.43 12.20 3.97
N ALA A 289 2.35 11.59 5.15
CA ALA A 289 3.24 11.88 6.27
C ALA A 289 4.72 11.60 5.92
N GLU A 290 5.00 10.48 5.23
CA GLU A 290 6.36 10.13 4.76
C GLU A 290 6.89 11.18 3.77
N PHE A 291 6.05 11.69 2.87
CA PHE A 291 6.38 12.79 1.96
C PHE A 291 6.66 14.11 2.70
N VAL A 292 5.83 14.46 3.68
CA VAL A 292 6.04 15.65 4.51
C VAL A 292 7.38 15.59 5.22
N ARG A 293 7.71 14.43 5.82
CA ARG A 293 9.00 14.20 6.46
C ARG A 293 10.16 14.28 5.48
N LEU A 294 10.00 13.70 4.29
CA LEU A 294 11.02 13.77 3.22
C LEU A 294 11.32 15.23 2.85
N VAL A 295 10.30 16.03 2.55
CA VAL A 295 10.45 17.45 2.18
C VAL A 295 11.07 18.25 3.33
N ALA A 296 10.67 17.99 4.58
CA ALA A 296 11.25 18.66 5.75
C ALA A 296 12.74 18.32 5.96
N SER A 297 13.17 17.12 5.56
CA SER A 297 14.54 16.64 5.74
C SER A 297 15.51 17.04 4.61
N ASP A 298 15.01 17.50 3.47
CA ASP A 298 15.80 17.79 2.27
C ASP A 298 15.46 19.17 1.70
N SER A 299 16.34 20.14 1.95
CA SER A 299 16.16 21.52 1.49
C SER A 299 16.14 21.68 -0.04
N SER A 300 16.65 20.69 -0.79
CA SER A 300 16.54 20.69 -2.25
C SER A 300 15.10 20.50 -2.74
N LEU A 301 14.21 20.01 -1.88
CA LEU A 301 12.80 19.79 -2.16
C LEU A 301 11.89 20.98 -1.79
N SER A 302 12.46 22.17 -1.59
CA SER A 302 11.71 23.40 -1.25
C SER A 302 10.53 23.71 -2.18
N ALA A 303 10.58 23.29 -3.45
CA ALA A 303 9.47 23.43 -4.41
C ALA A 303 8.19 22.70 -3.96
N TYR A 304 8.31 21.66 -3.14
CA TYR A 304 7.21 20.86 -2.62
C TYR A 304 6.70 21.33 -1.25
N GLN A 305 7.31 22.36 -0.66
CA GLN A 305 7.01 22.79 0.71
C GLN A 305 5.53 23.14 0.91
N THR A 306 4.90 23.83 -0.04
CA THR A 306 3.47 24.15 0.04
C THR A 306 2.60 22.91 0.08
N LYS A 307 2.89 21.90 -0.76
CA LYS A 307 2.17 20.62 -0.77
C LYS A 307 2.34 19.87 0.54
N ALA A 308 3.58 19.79 1.04
CA ALA A 308 3.87 19.19 2.33
C ALA A 308 3.09 19.88 3.47
N THR A 309 3.03 21.21 3.48
CA THR A 309 2.22 21.95 4.46
C THR A 309 0.74 21.61 4.35
N THR A 310 0.17 21.56 3.14
CA THR A 310 -1.25 21.17 2.94
C THR A 310 -1.53 19.77 3.47
N TYR A 311 -0.72 18.78 3.14
CA TYR A 311 -0.94 17.39 3.57
C TYR A 311 -0.79 17.24 5.08
N ARG A 312 0.22 17.91 5.66
CA ARG A 312 0.38 17.97 7.11
C ARG A 312 -0.85 18.54 7.79
N SER A 313 -1.34 19.70 7.32
CA SER A 313 -2.50 20.36 7.92
C SER A 313 -3.76 19.50 7.82
N PHE A 314 -3.97 18.82 6.70
CA PHE A 314 -5.09 17.90 6.55
C PHE A 314 -5.02 16.74 7.56
N ILE A 315 -3.85 16.13 7.73
CA ILE A 315 -3.66 15.07 8.73
C ILE A 315 -3.92 15.59 10.15
N GLU A 316 -3.33 16.73 10.51
CA GLU A 316 -3.40 17.29 11.88
C GLU A 316 -4.79 17.82 12.25
N ASN A 317 -5.51 18.41 11.29
CA ASN A 317 -6.77 19.13 11.56
C ASN A 317 -8.02 18.31 11.24
N GLU A 318 -7.94 17.35 10.31
CA GLU A 318 -9.09 16.55 9.89
C GLU A 318 -8.95 15.12 10.42
N ILE A 319 -7.89 14.41 10.00
CA ILE A 319 -7.80 12.97 10.20
C ILE A 319 -7.53 12.58 11.65
N VAL A 320 -6.54 13.19 12.31
CA VAL A 320 -6.25 12.87 13.72
C VAL A 320 -7.42 13.16 14.67
N PRO A 321 -7.99 14.37 14.67
CA PRO A 321 -9.09 14.67 15.59
C PRO A 321 -10.37 13.88 15.27
N ARG A 322 -10.61 13.47 14.01
CA ARG A 322 -11.73 12.58 13.67
C ARG A 322 -11.74 11.29 14.49
N TRP A 323 -10.59 10.66 14.72
CA TRP A 323 -10.52 9.39 15.48
C TRP A 323 -10.45 9.57 17.01
N GLU A 324 -10.43 10.81 17.49
CA GLU A 324 -10.18 11.13 18.91
C GLU A 324 -11.23 12.04 19.54
N SER A 325 -11.96 12.79 18.71
CA SER A 325 -12.87 13.87 19.13
C SER A 325 -14.17 13.92 18.31
N SER A 326 -14.32 13.12 17.26
CA SER A 326 -15.54 13.08 16.45
C SER A 326 -16.78 12.80 17.31
N SER A 327 -17.85 13.55 17.06
CA SER A 327 -19.16 13.30 17.67
C SER A 327 -19.82 12.02 17.15
N TYR A 328 -19.51 11.64 15.91
CA TYR A 328 -20.06 10.46 15.24
C TYR A 328 -19.30 9.17 15.59
N ILE A 329 -17.96 9.20 15.54
CA ILE A 329 -17.10 8.03 15.80
C ILE A 329 -16.81 7.90 17.30
N GLY A 330 -16.56 9.04 17.97
CA GLY A 330 -16.06 9.10 19.34
C GLY A 330 -14.55 8.87 19.45
N ASN A 331 -14.03 8.95 20.68
CA ASN A 331 -12.61 8.70 20.93
C ASN A 331 -12.29 7.20 20.88
N SER A 332 -11.57 6.79 19.85
CA SER A 332 -11.22 5.39 19.64
C SER A 332 -9.90 4.99 20.32
N TRP A 333 -9.11 5.92 20.86
CA TRP A 333 -7.85 5.59 21.52
C TRP A 333 -8.08 5.06 22.95
N LYS A 334 -7.44 3.93 23.28
CA LYS A 334 -7.47 3.35 24.62
C LYS A 334 -6.07 3.00 25.11
N GLU A 335 -5.73 3.46 26.32
CA GLU A 335 -4.59 2.89 27.05
C GLU A 335 -4.99 1.53 27.62
N VAL A 336 -4.28 0.48 27.22
CA VAL A 336 -4.51 -0.88 27.71
C VAL A 336 -3.87 -1.04 29.08
N THR A 337 -2.62 -0.60 29.22
CA THR A 337 -1.96 -0.41 30.51
C THR A 337 -1.59 1.07 30.65
N PRO A 338 -2.17 1.81 31.60
CA PRO A 338 -1.95 3.25 31.73
C PRO A 338 -0.46 3.62 31.74
N GLY A 339 -0.09 4.55 30.86
CA GLY A 339 1.29 5.03 30.69
C GLY A 339 2.25 4.08 29.97
N VAL A 340 1.86 2.82 29.72
CA VAL A 340 2.76 1.76 29.20
C VAL A 340 2.36 1.33 27.79
N SER A 341 1.12 0.92 27.59
CA SER A 341 0.65 0.33 26.33
C SER A 341 -0.76 0.82 25.97
N GLY A 342 -1.10 0.78 24.68
CA GLY A 342 -2.36 1.34 24.18
C GLY A 342 -2.61 0.94 22.73
N ILE A 343 -3.89 1.00 22.33
CA ILE A 343 -4.36 0.58 21.02
C ILE A 343 -5.60 1.41 20.63
N TYR A 344 -5.84 1.57 19.32
CA TYR A 344 -7.13 2.05 18.84
C TYR A 344 -8.17 0.92 18.84
N MET A 345 -9.35 1.25 19.36
CA MET A 345 -10.49 0.37 19.49
C MET A 345 -11.46 0.59 18.33
N HIS A 346 -12.37 -0.34 18.15
CA HIS A 346 -13.59 -0.09 17.37
C HIS A 346 -14.29 1.17 17.90
N PRO A 347 -14.77 2.07 17.03
CA PRO A 347 -15.49 3.28 17.41
C PRO A 347 -16.54 3.04 18.51
N PRO A 348 -16.52 3.82 19.61
CA PRO A 348 -17.46 3.67 20.71
C PRO A 348 -18.90 4.07 20.35
N ASN A 349 -19.07 5.00 19.41
CA ASN A 349 -20.37 5.60 19.09
C ASN A 349 -21.08 4.91 17.91
N LEU A 350 -20.40 4.03 17.19
CA LEU A 350 -20.97 3.27 16.08
C LEU A 350 -21.31 1.85 16.52
N ARG A 351 -22.35 1.27 15.93
CA ARG A 351 -22.57 -0.17 15.98
C ARG A 351 -21.36 -0.91 15.42
N ASP A 352 -21.29 -2.22 15.66
CA ASP A 352 -20.21 -3.07 15.16
C ASP A 352 -20.10 -3.02 13.61
N THR A 353 -19.14 -2.24 13.10
CA THR A 353 -18.87 -1.99 11.68
C THR A 353 -17.92 -3.00 11.05
N LEU A 354 -17.40 -3.94 11.84
CA LEU A 354 -16.44 -4.97 11.40
C LEU A 354 -16.90 -6.41 11.73
N GLY A 355 -18.07 -6.60 12.34
CA GLY A 355 -18.60 -7.92 12.67
C GLY A 355 -17.91 -8.59 13.87
N PHE A 356 -17.28 -7.82 14.77
CA PHE A 356 -16.62 -8.33 15.98
C PHE A 356 -17.57 -8.59 17.15
N GLY A 357 -18.86 -8.33 17.01
CA GLY A 357 -19.93 -8.62 17.95
C GLY A 357 -20.18 -7.56 19.04
N ALA A 358 -19.40 -6.47 19.12
CA ALA A 358 -19.70 -5.30 19.97
C ALA A 358 -18.75 -4.10 19.69
N PRO A 359 -19.19 -2.84 19.95
CA PRO A 359 -18.32 -1.67 20.03
C PRO A 359 -17.24 -1.79 21.12
N ASN A 360 -16.21 -0.93 21.08
CA ASN A 360 -15.12 -0.90 22.07
C ASN A 360 -14.28 -2.19 22.19
N LYS A 361 -14.22 -2.99 21.13
CA LYS A 361 -13.27 -4.11 21.01
C LYS A 361 -11.94 -3.65 20.41
N SER A 362 -10.85 -4.29 20.81
CA SER A 362 -9.53 -4.02 20.24
C SER A 362 -9.59 -4.25 18.74
N LEU A 363 -9.07 -3.30 17.96
CA LEU A 363 -8.86 -3.58 16.54
C LEU A 363 -7.75 -4.62 16.38
N PRO A 364 -7.75 -5.39 15.28
CA PRO A 364 -6.57 -6.12 14.83
C PRO A 364 -5.32 -5.24 14.81
N PHE A 365 -4.14 -5.84 15.02
CA PHE A 365 -2.91 -5.06 15.20
C PHE A 365 -2.62 -4.18 14.00
N ASN A 366 -2.66 -4.73 12.79
CA ASN A 366 -2.41 -4.01 11.55
C ASN A 366 -3.32 -2.78 11.39
N MET A 367 -4.56 -2.86 11.87
CA MET A 367 -5.52 -1.76 11.76
C MET A 367 -5.12 -0.57 12.64
N SER A 368 -4.83 -0.80 13.91
CA SER A 368 -4.36 0.27 14.81
C SER A 368 -2.94 0.74 14.43
N ILE A 369 -2.09 -0.18 13.98
CA ILE A 369 -0.70 0.11 13.64
C ILE A 369 -0.62 1.10 12.48
N ALA A 370 -1.42 0.94 11.42
CA ALA A 370 -1.41 1.83 10.27
C ALA A 370 -1.52 3.31 10.69
N PHE A 371 -2.46 3.61 11.60
CA PHE A 371 -2.65 4.97 12.12
C PHE A 371 -1.52 5.42 13.04
N THR A 372 -1.08 4.57 13.99
CA THR A 372 0.02 4.95 14.90
C THR A 372 1.38 5.06 14.21
N HIS A 373 1.57 4.38 13.09
CA HIS A 373 2.74 4.56 12.22
C HIS A 373 2.72 5.95 11.60
N MET A 374 1.57 6.39 11.06
CA MET A 374 1.41 7.76 10.57
C MET A 374 1.68 8.78 11.70
N LEU A 375 1.12 8.58 12.90
CA LEU A 375 1.38 9.48 14.05
C LEU A 375 2.87 9.56 14.38
N LYS A 376 3.59 8.43 14.35
CA LYS A 376 5.03 8.44 14.57
C LYS A 376 5.75 9.27 13.51
N VAL A 377 5.42 9.10 12.24
CA VAL A 377 6.05 9.87 11.16
C VAL A 377 5.75 11.36 11.31
N MET A 378 4.51 11.71 11.70
CA MET A 378 4.12 13.09 11.97
C MET A 378 4.85 13.68 13.17
N TYR A 379 5.13 12.89 14.22
CA TYR A 379 5.97 13.33 15.33
C TYR A 379 7.37 13.76 14.87
N ASP A 380 7.99 13.02 13.95
CA ASP A 380 9.31 13.39 13.41
C ASP A 380 9.27 14.77 12.69
N VAL A 381 8.09 15.20 12.22
CA VAL A 381 7.87 16.48 11.53
C VAL A 381 7.55 17.62 12.50
N ASN A 382 6.66 17.37 13.47
CA ASN A 382 6.04 18.43 14.27
C ASN A 382 6.43 18.42 15.76
N GLY A 383 7.10 17.37 16.24
CA GLY A 383 7.48 17.20 17.64
C GLY A 383 6.31 16.97 18.62
N ASN A 384 5.10 16.65 18.13
CA ASN A 384 3.92 16.47 18.98
C ASN A 384 4.07 15.25 19.90
N ALA A 385 4.28 15.52 21.20
CA ALA A 385 4.53 14.49 22.20
C ALA A 385 3.37 13.49 22.37
N ALA A 386 2.12 13.89 22.09
CA ALA A 386 0.97 12.98 22.15
C ALA A 386 1.06 11.91 21.05
N TYR A 387 1.51 12.29 19.85
CA TYR A 387 1.69 11.36 18.72
C TYR A 387 2.77 10.33 19.04
N LEU A 388 3.92 10.78 19.55
CA LEU A 388 4.98 9.89 20.00
C LEU A 388 4.50 8.96 21.13
N SER A 389 3.75 9.50 22.10
CA SER A 389 3.23 8.71 23.22
C SER A 389 2.38 7.54 22.73
N LYS A 390 1.43 7.80 21.82
CA LYS A 390 0.55 6.77 21.23
C LYS A 390 1.33 5.75 20.41
N ALA A 391 2.26 6.20 19.57
CA ALA A 391 3.12 5.30 18.80
C ALA A 391 3.94 4.37 19.70
N LYS A 392 4.58 4.90 20.76
CA LYS A 392 5.34 4.08 21.72
C LYS A 392 4.44 3.09 22.46
N LYS A 393 3.25 3.51 22.88
CA LYS A 393 2.28 2.66 23.58
C LYS A 393 1.75 1.53 22.68
N MET A 394 1.49 1.82 21.41
CA MET A 394 1.08 0.79 20.44
C MET A 394 2.22 -0.16 20.11
N ALA A 395 3.44 0.34 19.91
CA ALA A 395 4.60 -0.51 19.71
C ALA A 395 4.88 -1.42 20.92
N GLN A 396 4.74 -0.89 22.15
CA GLN A 396 4.85 -1.68 23.37
C GLN A 396 3.76 -2.74 23.42
N TYR A 397 2.51 -2.37 23.10
CA TYR A 397 1.40 -3.31 23.06
C TYR A 397 1.62 -4.44 22.05
N LEU A 398 2.08 -4.13 20.83
CA LEU A 398 2.46 -5.15 19.85
C LEU A 398 3.57 -6.06 20.42
N LYS A 399 4.64 -5.46 20.97
CA LYS A 399 5.78 -6.20 21.51
C LYS A 399 5.38 -7.16 22.64
N ASP A 400 4.45 -6.76 23.50
CA ASP A 400 3.91 -7.60 24.57
C ASP A 400 3.10 -8.80 24.04
N ASN A 401 2.59 -8.72 22.80
CA ASN A 401 1.84 -9.77 22.12
C ASN A 401 2.69 -10.59 21.12
N LEU A 402 4.01 -10.34 21.03
CA LEU A 402 4.92 -11.18 20.25
C LEU A 402 5.35 -12.40 21.07
N ALA A 403 5.19 -13.59 20.51
CA ALA A 403 5.71 -14.82 21.09
C ALA A 403 7.01 -15.23 20.40
N ALA A 404 8.07 -15.48 21.17
CA ALA A 404 9.30 -16.07 20.64
C ALA A 404 9.10 -17.57 20.37
N ASN A 405 9.40 -18.01 19.16
CA ASN A 405 9.40 -19.41 18.73
C ASN A 405 10.80 -19.76 18.19
N GLY A 406 11.70 -20.15 19.10
CA GLY A 406 13.11 -20.30 18.80
C GLY A 406 13.75 -18.94 18.49
N THR A 407 14.35 -18.82 17.31
CA THR A 407 14.98 -17.58 16.81
C THR A 407 13.99 -16.60 16.18
N ALA A 408 12.73 -16.99 15.98
CA ALA A 408 11.73 -16.20 15.26
C ALA A 408 10.65 -15.63 16.19
N TYR A 409 10.00 -14.56 15.75
CA TYR A 409 8.72 -14.14 16.35
C TYR A 409 7.55 -14.83 15.65
N THR A 410 6.49 -15.08 16.41
CA THR A 410 5.15 -15.43 15.94
C THR A 410 4.14 -14.59 16.69
N TRP A 411 3.09 -14.15 16.03
CA TRP A 411 1.98 -13.41 16.64
C TRP A 411 0.68 -13.72 15.92
N ASN A 412 -0.43 -13.40 16.58
CA ASN A 412 -1.77 -13.53 16.02
C ASN A 412 -2.22 -12.22 15.37
N TYR A 413 -3.26 -12.31 14.55
CA TYR A 413 -3.87 -11.17 13.86
C TYR A 413 -4.38 -10.08 14.84
N SER A 414 -4.83 -10.48 16.03
CA SER A 414 -5.17 -9.56 17.12
C SER A 414 -4.68 -10.07 18.48
N ASP A 415 -4.95 -9.29 19.52
CA ASP A 415 -4.77 -9.64 20.92
C ASP A 415 -5.64 -10.82 21.40
N SER A 416 -6.58 -11.28 20.58
CA SER A 416 -7.43 -12.44 20.88
C SER A 416 -6.74 -13.74 20.48
N SER A 417 -6.66 -14.67 21.43
CA SER A 417 -6.15 -16.03 21.20
C SER A 417 -7.02 -16.86 20.25
N SER A 418 -8.25 -16.43 19.95
CA SER A 418 -9.12 -17.09 18.97
C SER A 418 -8.82 -16.70 17.51
N THR A 419 -8.03 -15.65 17.30
CA THR A 419 -7.64 -15.25 15.94
C THR A 419 -6.52 -16.14 15.41
N PRO A 420 -6.47 -16.38 14.09
CA PRO A 420 -5.36 -17.12 13.51
C PRO A 420 -4.04 -16.37 13.72
N PRO A 421 -2.89 -17.06 13.56
CA PRO A 421 -1.61 -16.41 13.38
C PRO A 421 -1.70 -15.32 12.30
N GLU A 422 -0.90 -14.28 12.43
CA GLU A 422 -0.84 -13.22 11.43
C GLU A 422 -0.48 -13.81 10.06
N ASP A 423 -1.12 -13.30 9.01
CA ASP A 423 -0.82 -13.72 7.65
C ASP A 423 0.22 -12.80 6.97
N THR A 424 0.84 -13.30 5.90
CA THR A 424 1.89 -12.59 5.16
C THR A 424 1.39 -11.26 4.59
N ALA A 425 0.12 -11.19 4.20
CA ALA A 425 -0.46 -10.02 3.56
C ALA A 425 -0.71 -8.89 4.55
N HIS A 426 -1.16 -9.16 5.77
CA HIS A 426 -1.36 -8.15 6.81
C HIS A 426 -0.07 -7.85 7.58
N GLY A 427 0.75 -8.87 7.86
CA GLY A 427 1.99 -8.73 8.64
C GLY A 427 3.03 -7.78 8.04
N HIS A 428 2.92 -7.43 6.75
CA HIS A 428 3.76 -6.39 6.16
C HIS A 428 3.51 -5.00 6.77
N VAL A 429 2.31 -4.71 7.31
CA VAL A 429 2.01 -3.46 8.01
C VAL A 429 2.73 -3.43 9.36
N ASP A 430 2.66 -4.55 10.10
CA ASP A 430 3.29 -4.72 11.41
C ASP A 430 4.81 -4.58 11.31
N VAL A 431 5.42 -5.25 10.33
CA VAL A 431 6.86 -5.21 10.09
C VAL A 431 7.31 -3.81 9.70
N ALA A 432 6.54 -3.09 8.89
CA ALA A 432 6.87 -1.70 8.53
C ALA A 432 6.97 -0.82 9.79
N PHE A 433 6.00 -0.95 10.69
CA PHE A 433 5.99 -0.19 11.93
C PHE A 433 7.09 -0.61 12.91
N ALA A 434 7.36 -1.91 13.05
CA ALA A 434 8.44 -2.40 13.89
C ALA A 434 9.82 -1.90 13.41
N VAL A 435 10.05 -1.93 12.09
CA VAL A 435 11.26 -1.37 11.46
C VAL A 435 11.35 0.14 11.68
N GLU A 436 10.25 0.86 11.50
CA GLU A 436 10.19 2.31 11.68
C GLU A 436 10.51 2.73 13.13
N MET A 437 9.99 1.99 14.10
CA MET A 437 10.23 2.21 15.52
C MET A 437 11.69 1.86 15.90
N TYR A 438 12.21 0.74 15.37
CA TYR A 438 13.63 0.37 15.54
C TYR A 438 14.58 1.44 14.99
N ARG A 439 14.33 1.93 13.78
CA ARG A 439 15.17 2.96 13.13
C ARG A 439 15.19 4.29 13.89
N SER A 440 14.12 4.58 14.65
CA SER A 440 14.08 5.72 15.57
C SER A 440 14.62 5.42 16.97
N GLY A 441 15.14 4.22 17.23
CA GLY A 441 15.64 3.83 18.55
C GLY A 441 14.55 3.67 19.61
N LEU A 442 13.32 3.32 19.20
CA LEU A 442 12.15 3.25 20.06
C LEU A 442 11.63 1.80 20.14
N ILE A 443 11.43 1.30 21.37
CA ILE A 443 10.74 0.04 21.74
C ILE A 443 11.40 -1.25 21.22
N PHE A 444 11.60 -1.37 19.91
CA PHE A 444 12.24 -2.51 19.27
C PHE A 444 13.76 -2.35 19.23
N THR A 445 14.44 -3.45 19.49
CA THR A 445 15.90 -3.57 19.54
C THR A 445 16.42 -4.36 18.33
N SER A 446 17.74 -4.44 18.16
CA SER A 446 18.33 -5.31 17.15
C SER A 446 17.93 -6.78 17.33
N SER A 447 17.87 -7.25 18.58
CA SER A 447 17.41 -8.62 18.90
C SER A 447 15.95 -8.87 18.50
N ASP A 448 15.11 -7.83 18.50
CA ASP A 448 13.75 -7.94 18.00
C ASP A 448 13.74 -8.05 16.47
N MET A 449 14.55 -7.24 15.80
CA MET A 449 14.65 -7.24 14.34
C MET A 449 15.26 -8.52 13.78
N ASP A 450 16.22 -9.12 14.49
CA ASP A 450 16.74 -10.44 14.13
C ASP A 450 15.65 -11.51 14.24
N LYS A 451 14.71 -11.40 15.20
CA LYS A 451 13.58 -12.33 15.32
C LYS A 451 12.53 -12.15 14.24
N PHE A 452 12.14 -10.91 13.91
CA PHE A 452 11.26 -10.64 12.76
C PHE A 452 11.87 -11.13 11.45
N THR A 453 13.18 -10.93 11.27
CA THR A 453 13.89 -11.43 10.09
C THR A 453 13.91 -12.96 10.05
N SER A 454 14.10 -13.61 11.20
CA SER A 454 14.06 -15.07 11.31
C SER A 454 12.64 -15.63 11.13
N THR A 455 11.58 -14.88 11.42
CA THR A 455 10.21 -15.26 11.04
C THR A 455 10.09 -15.48 9.53
N LEU A 456 10.53 -14.50 8.73
CA LEU A 456 10.50 -14.64 7.28
C LEU A 456 11.44 -15.73 6.79
N VAL A 457 12.71 -15.67 7.22
CA VAL A 457 13.78 -16.50 6.67
C VAL A 457 13.72 -17.93 7.17
N ASP A 458 13.36 -18.19 8.42
CA ASP A 458 13.45 -19.54 9.02
C ASP A 458 12.08 -20.24 9.12
N LYS A 459 10.95 -19.50 9.11
CA LYS A 459 9.60 -20.08 9.28
C LYS A 459 8.73 -19.98 8.04
N MET A 460 8.70 -18.82 7.38
CA MET A 460 7.80 -18.60 6.24
C MET A 460 8.39 -19.12 4.93
N TRP A 461 9.69 -18.89 4.69
CA TRP A 461 10.33 -19.23 3.42
C TRP A 461 10.63 -20.73 3.28
N ASN A 462 10.32 -21.27 2.10
CA ASN A 462 10.57 -22.67 1.73
C ASN A 462 12.05 -23.04 1.51
N GLN A 463 13.00 -22.16 1.85
CA GLN A 463 14.45 -22.34 1.68
C GLN A 463 14.92 -22.55 0.22
N SER A 464 14.09 -22.22 -0.77
CA SER A 464 14.44 -22.34 -2.19
C SER A 464 14.60 -20.98 -2.84
N LEU A 465 15.72 -20.77 -3.55
CA LEU A 465 15.90 -19.62 -4.45
C LEU A 465 15.55 -19.95 -5.92
N THR A 466 15.29 -21.22 -6.24
CA THR A 466 14.86 -21.60 -7.61
C THR A 466 13.36 -21.46 -7.79
N ALA A 467 12.59 -21.68 -6.72
CA ALA A 467 11.15 -21.47 -6.67
C ALA A 467 10.76 -20.95 -5.27
N PRO A 468 11.18 -19.71 -4.91
CA PRO A 468 10.92 -19.14 -3.60
C PRO A 468 9.42 -18.96 -3.33
N THR A 469 8.94 -19.54 -2.24
CA THR A 469 7.59 -19.31 -1.73
C THR A 469 7.60 -19.00 -0.25
N LEU A 470 6.62 -18.21 0.19
CA LEU A 470 6.31 -18.01 1.60
C LEU A 470 5.00 -18.71 1.97
N ALA A 471 4.98 -19.32 3.15
CA ALA A 471 3.78 -19.82 3.80
C ALA A 471 2.79 -18.67 4.06
N ARG A 472 1.49 -19.00 4.15
CA ARG A 472 0.45 -18.01 4.45
C ARG A 472 0.70 -17.25 5.75
N TYR A 473 1.09 -17.96 6.81
CA TYR A 473 1.16 -17.43 8.17
C TYR A 473 2.58 -17.20 8.66
N VAL A 474 2.78 -16.21 9.52
CA VAL A 474 4.07 -15.89 10.16
C VAL A 474 4.62 -17.04 11.01
N SER A 475 3.75 -17.93 11.47
CA SER A 475 4.12 -19.16 12.17
C SER A 475 4.75 -20.24 11.28
N GLY A 476 4.71 -20.07 9.95
CA GLY A 476 5.06 -21.10 8.98
C GLY A 476 3.97 -22.16 8.75
N LEU A 477 2.82 -22.03 9.44
CA LEU A 477 1.67 -22.92 9.23
C LEU A 477 1.04 -22.72 7.84
N SER A 478 0.36 -23.76 7.37
CA SER A 478 -0.23 -23.83 6.03
C SER A 478 0.79 -23.52 4.91
N PRO A 479 1.96 -24.19 4.86
CA PRO A 479 3.01 -23.88 3.89
C PRO A 479 2.62 -24.14 2.43
N SER A 480 1.56 -24.91 2.17
CA SER A 480 0.99 -25.12 0.84
C SER A 480 0.06 -23.98 0.39
N GLN A 481 -0.41 -23.12 1.30
CA GLN A 481 -1.21 -21.94 0.98
C GLN A 481 -0.30 -20.75 0.71
N THR A 482 -0.04 -20.48 -0.57
CA THR A 482 0.95 -19.47 -0.98
C THR A 482 0.33 -18.24 -1.65
N GLN A 483 -0.98 -17.98 -1.45
CA GLN A 483 -1.69 -16.88 -2.11
C GLN A 483 -1.10 -15.49 -1.83
N TYR A 484 -0.44 -15.33 -0.67
CA TYR A 484 0.21 -14.08 -0.25
C TYR A 484 1.73 -14.11 -0.42
N SER A 485 2.28 -15.15 -1.05
CA SER A 485 3.71 -15.36 -1.13
C SER A 485 4.47 -14.22 -1.81
N LYS A 486 3.82 -13.46 -2.69
CA LYS A 486 4.41 -12.30 -3.39
C LYS A 486 4.08 -10.95 -2.73
N VAL A 487 3.36 -10.96 -1.61
CA VAL A 487 3.11 -9.77 -0.79
C VAL A 487 4.36 -9.43 0.02
N MET A 488 5.45 -9.17 -0.69
CA MET A 488 6.77 -8.99 -0.11
C MET A 488 6.99 -7.55 0.35
N MET A 489 6.51 -6.53 -0.37
CA MET A 489 6.35 -5.14 0.07
C MET A 489 7.29 -4.70 1.22
N ASN A 490 6.77 -4.43 2.42
CA ASN A 490 7.56 -3.97 3.57
C ASN A 490 8.40 -5.07 4.23
N TRP A 491 8.13 -6.36 3.95
CA TRP A 491 9.01 -7.44 4.39
C TRP A 491 10.43 -7.28 3.82
N LEU A 492 10.58 -6.66 2.64
CA LEU A 492 11.90 -6.36 2.07
C LEU A 492 12.74 -5.42 2.93
N GLU A 493 12.15 -4.62 3.82
CA GLU A 493 12.92 -3.77 4.72
C GLU A 493 13.82 -4.60 5.66
N LEU A 494 13.49 -5.87 5.89
CA LEU A 494 14.32 -6.81 6.64
C LEU A 494 15.62 -7.20 5.91
N ALA A 495 15.76 -6.83 4.63
CA ALA A 495 17.03 -6.93 3.90
C ALA A 495 18.15 -6.07 4.54
N GLN A 496 17.80 -5.10 5.38
CA GLN A 496 18.74 -4.41 6.26
C GLN A 496 19.53 -5.40 7.13
N PHE A 497 18.88 -6.45 7.62
CA PHE A 497 19.41 -7.39 8.62
C PHE A 497 19.98 -8.67 7.98
N LYS A 498 19.31 -9.22 6.95
CA LYS A 498 19.82 -10.37 6.18
C LYS A 498 19.54 -10.18 4.68
N ASP A 499 20.57 -10.24 3.83
CA ASP A 499 20.41 -10.05 2.37
C ASP A 499 19.61 -11.14 1.66
N VAL A 500 19.54 -12.34 2.23
CA VAL A 500 18.71 -13.40 1.65
C VAL A 500 17.25 -12.96 1.47
N VAL A 501 16.75 -12.04 2.30
CA VAL A 501 15.40 -11.45 2.14
C VAL A 501 15.23 -10.81 0.77
N TRP A 502 16.23 -10.05 0.30
CA TRP A 502 16.22 -9.49 -1.05
C TRP A 502 16.24 -10.59 -2.11
N SER A 503 17.06 -11.63 -1.91
CA SER A 503 17.18 -12.74 -2.86
C SER A 503 15.85 -13.47 -3.04
N ILE A 504 15.10 -13.70 -1.95
CA ILE A 504 13.76 -14.32 -1.99
C ILE A 504 12.83 -13.49 -2.87
N ALA A 505 12.73 -12.18 -2.63
CA ALA A 505 11.86 -11.30 -3.40
C ALA A 505 12.29 -11.18 -4.87
N ALA A 506 13.59 -10.97 -5.12
CA ALA A 506 14.13 -10.83 -6.46
C ALA A 506 13.85 -12.08 -7.31
N GLU A 507 14.07 -13.28 -6.76
CA GLU A 507 13.82 -14.53 -7.49
C GLU A 507 12.32 -14.82 -7.68
N GLN A 508 11.44 -14.39 -6.75
CA GLN A 508 9.98 -14.43 -6.98
C GLN A 508 9.54 -13.56 -8.15
N PHE A 509 10.22 -12.42 -8.37
CA PHE A 509 9.83 -11.40 -9.35
C PHE A 509 10.61 -11.48 -10.68
N ARG A 510 11.70 -12.27 -10.73
CA ARG A 510 12.58 -12.35 -11.90
C ARG A 510 11.83 -12.79 -13.15
N SER A 511 11.07 -13.88 -13.06
CA SER A 511 10.26 -14.43 -14.16
C SER A 511 8.77 -14.06 -14.09
N TYR A 512 8.30 -13.56 -12.94
CA TYR A 512 6.90 -13.14 -12.75
C TYR A 512 6.61 -11.84 -13.50
N THR A 513 5.41 -11.74 -14.08
CA THR A 513 4.86 -10.51 -14.66
C THR A 513 4.03 -9.81 -13.58
N PRO A 514 4.49 -8.66 -13.06
CA PRO A 514 3.77 -7.85 -12.08
C PRO A 514 2.39 -7.42 -12.59
N ALA A 515 1.38 -7.40 -11.71
CA ALA A 515 -0.01 -7.17 -12.10
C ALA A 515 -0.85 -6.32 -11.13
N ASN A 516 -0.37 -6.05 -9.91
CA ASN A 516 -1.14 -5.31 -8.90
C ASN A 516 -0.32 -4.21 -8.21
N THR A 517 -0.96 -3.33 -7.44
CA THR A 517 -0.32 -2.19 -6.77
C THR A 517 0.73 -2.58 -5.73
N GLY A 518 0.53 -3.70 -5.03
CA GLY A 518 1.53 -4.26 -4.10
C GLY A 518 2.81 -4.70 -4.81
N ASP A 519 2.71 -5.13 -6.06
CA ASP A 519 3.88 -5.46 -6.89
C ASP A 519 4.73 -4.20 -7.21
N LEU A 520 4.11 -3.03 -7.39
CA LEU A 520 4.85 -1.76 -7.58
C LEU A 520 5.71 -1.44 -6.36
N LEU A 521 5.14 -1.51 -5.15
CA LEU A 521 5.89 -1.27 -3.92
C LEU A 521 6.99 -2.32 -3.71
N THR A 522 6.69 -3.59 -4.02
CA THR A 522 7.68 -4.67 -3.95
C THR A 522 8.86 -4.42 -4.90
N LEU A 523 8.61 -4.07 -6.17
CA LEU A 523 9.65 -3.74 -7.15
C LEU A 523 10.48 -2.52 -6.71
N ALA A 524 9.84 -1.49 -6.17
CA ALA A 524 10.52 -0.32 -5.62
C ALA A 524 11.49 -0.71 -4.49
N HIS A 525 11.07 -1.59 -3.59
CA HIS A 525 11.93 -2.11 -2.53
C HIS A 525 13.01 -3.08 -3.04
N ILE A 526 12.74 -3.89 -4.08
CA ILE A 526 13.77 -4.71 -4.73
C ILE A 526 14.88 -3.80 -5.26
N MET A 527 14.52 -2.70 -5.93
CA MET A 527 15.48 -1.70 -6.42
C MET A 527 16.22 -1.01 -5.28
N LYS A 528 15.54 -0.69 -4.16
CA LYS A 528 16.16 -0.09 -2.97
C LYS A 528 17.31 -0.95 -2.44
N TRP A 529 17.10 -2.27 -2.38
CA TRP A 529 18.01 -3.24 -1.79
C TRP A 529 18.88 -4.02 -2.79
N ASP A 530 18.82 -3.67 -4.08
CA ASP A 530 19.54 -4.35 -5.16
C ASP A 530 21.07 -4.35 -4.91
N PRO A 531 21.74 -5.52 -4.83
CA PRO A 531 23.17 -5.60 -4.63
C PRO A 531 23.99 -5.22 -5.86
N LYS A 532 23.36 -5.01 -7.03
CA LYS A 532 24.01 -4.37 -8.20
C LYS A 532 24.56 -2.98 -7.89
N LYS A 533 24.03 -2.34 -6.86
CA LYS A 533 24.56 -1.11 -6.27
C LYS A 533 25.05 -1.40 -4.84
N LEU A 534 25.82 -0.49 -4.28
CA LEU A 534 26.08 -0.54 -2.84
C LEU A 534 24.78 -0.30 -2.07
N THR A 535 24.56 -1.04 -1.00
CA THR A 535 23.43 -0.85 -0.10
C THR A 535 23.84 0.10 1.03
N ASN A 536 22.87 0.88 1.54
CA ASN A 536 23.13 1.88 2.59
C ASN A 536 24.27 2.86 2.25
N GLN A 537 24.16 3.50 1.07
CA GLN A 537 25.22 4.32 0.45
C GLN A 537 25.55 5.60 1.22
N GLY A 538 24.55 6.21 1.86
CA GLY A 538 24.70 7.35 2.77
C GLY A 538 24.82 6.95 4.24
N PHE A 539 25.04 5.66 4.54
CA PHE A 539 25.26 5.16 5.90
C PHE A 539 24.12 5.35 6.91
N GLU A 540 22.93 5.78 6.47
CA GLU A 540 21.78 6.13 7.33
C GLU A 540 21.25 4.97 8.20
N LEU A 541 21.40 3.73 7.73
CA LEU A 541 20.90 2.55 8.44
C LEU A 541 21.97 1.95 9.34
N VAL A 542 21.55 1.43 10.49
CA VAL A 542 22.41 0.81 11.50
C VAL A 542 22.41 -0.71 11.41
N SER A 543 23.56 -1.33 11.66
CA SER A 543 23.69 -2.78 11.76
C SER A 543 23.00 -3.31 13.02
N SER A 544 22.33 -4.46 12.94
CA SER A 544 21.77 -5.11 14.13
C SER A 544 22.86 -5.60 15.10
N ALA A 545 24.04 -5.93 14.59
CA ALA A 545 25.15 -6.44 15.40
C ALA A 545 25.92 -5.35 16.16
N ASP A 546 25.88 -4.10 15.69
CA ASP A 546 26.66 -2.99 16.27
C ASP A 546 26.04 -1.64 15.91
N SER A 547 25.68 -0.86 16.94
CA SER A 547 25.01 0.44 16.80
C SER A 547 25.89 1.50 16.11
N THR A 548 27.20 1.32 16.10
CA THR A 548 28.19 2.21 15.47
C THR A 548 28.51 1.82 14.04
N LEU A 549 28.07 0.65 13.57
CA LEU A 549 28.36 0.15 12.22
C LEU A 549 27.19 0.48 11.28
N PRO A 550 27.44 1.08 10.11
CA PRO A 550 26.41 1.19 9.08
C PRO A 550 25.95 -0.21 8.63
N ALA A 551 24.64 -0.43 8.52
CA ALA A 551 24.09 -1.69 8.03
C ALA A 551 24.71 -2.05 6.68
N ARG A 552 24.98 -3.35 6.46
CA ARG A 552 25.59 -3.90 5.23
C ARG A 552 27.06 -3.55 4.98
N TRP A 553 27.66 -2.73 5.84
CA TRP A 553 29.11 -2.50 5.85
C TRP A 553 29.79 -3.35 6.91
N ALA A 554 31.07 -3.67 6.69
CA ALA A 554 31.90 -4.48 7.59
C ALA A 554 33.22 -3.77 7.89
N ARG A 555 33.80 -4.03 9.06
CA ARG A 555 35.13 -3.54 9.44
C ARG A 555 36.19 -4.54 9.05
N VAL A 556 37.30 -4.05 8.50
CA VAL A 556 38.50 -4.86 8.26
C VAL A 556 39.67 -4.12 8.90
N GLY A 557 40.31 -4.77 9.88
CA GLY A 557 41.38 -4.15 10.68
C GLY A 557 40.90 -3.07 11.66
N SER A 558 39.61 -2.71 11.65
CA SER A 558 39.02 -1.62 12.45
C SER A 558 38.14 -2.09 13.60
N THR A 559 37.91 -1.19 14.56
CA THR A 559 36.98 -1.34 15.69
C THR A 559 35.88 -0.27 15.64
N SER A 560 34.93 -0.32 16.57
CA SER A 560 33.92 0.73 16.73
C SER A 560 34.50 2.11 17.02
N ALA A 561 35.74 2.20 17.52
CA ALA A 561 36.43 3.47 17.75
C ALA A 561 37.14 4.01 16.50
N THR A 562 37.46 3.15 15.52
CA THR A 562 38.28 3.52 14.35
C THR A 562 37.57 3.44 13.02
N ALA A 563 36.35 2.90 12.95
CA ALA A 563 35.46 3.03 11.82
C ALA A 563 34.01 3.03 12.31
N PHE A 564 33.27 4.13 12.13
CA PHE A 564 31.92 4.25 12.69
C PHE A 564 31.01 5.19 11.89
N ARG A 565 29.71 5.00 12.06
CA ARG A 565 28.66 5.89 11.59
C ARG A 565 28.69 7.19 12.41
N ASP A 566 28.82 8.33 11.75
CA ASP A 566 29.07 9.63 12.39
C ASP A 566 27.97 10.64 12.04
N ALA A 567 27.23 11.10 13.05
CA ALA A 567 26.18 12.11 12.88
C ALA A 567 26.73 13.54 12.75
N ALA A 568 27.95 13.79 13.23
CA ALA A 568 28.58 15.10 13.20
C ALA A 568 29.30 15.36 11.87
N ASN A 569 29.89 14.33 11.26
CA ASN A 569 30.60 14.43 10.00
C ASN A 569 29.88 13.70 8.87
N LYS A 570 28.94 14.42 8.26
CA LYS A 570 28.15 13.99 7.10
C LYS A 570 28.11 15.08 6.04
N TYR A 571 27.87 14.69 4.80
CA TYR A 571 27.61 15.59 3.68
C TYR A 571 26.12 15.85 3.55
N SER A 572 25.30 14.80 3.61
CA SER A 572 23.84 14.85 3.52
C SER A 572 23.21 13.92 4.56
N GLY A 573 21.88 13.95 4.66
CA GLY A 573 21.15 13.03 5.55
C GLY A 573 21.48 13.19 7.03
N ALA A 574 21.36 12.11 7.79
CA ALA A 574 21.58 12.11 9.23
C ALA A 574 22.96 11.58 9.64
N TYR A 575 23.64 10.82 8.76
CA TYR A 575 24.91 10.19 9.08
C TYR A 575 25.90 10.17 7.90
N GLY A 576 27.20 10.16 8.22
CA GLY A 576 28.27 9.76 7.31
C GLY A 576 29.07 8.61 7.92
N ALA A 577 30.22 8.28 7.31
CA ALA A 577 31.18 7.33 7.87
C ALA A 577 32.51 8.03 8.20
N THR A 578 33.00 7.80 9.42
CA THR A 578 34.32 8.26 9.88
C THR A 578 35.24 7.07 10.07
N ILE A 579 36.45 7.18 9.53
CA ILE A 579 37.54 6.23 9.77
C ILE A 579 38.69 6.98 10.44
N VAL A 580 39.29 6.38 11.47
CA VAL A 580 40.37 6.97 12.29
C VAL A 580 41.59 6.07 12.23
N GLY A 581 42.75 6.62 11.87
CA GLY A 581 44.03 5.92 11.87
C GLY A 581 44.49 5.60 13.30
N ASN A 582 45.00 4.38 13.53
CA ASN A 582 45.51 3.96 14.84
C ASN A 582 47.06 4.02 14.95
N GLY A 583 47.76 4.43 13.89
CA GLY A 583 49.22 4.51 13.84
C GLY A 583 49.94 3.19 13.55
N THR A 584 49.26 2.04 13.57
CA THR A 584 49.91 0.71 13.60
C THR A 584 49.40 -0.26 12.54
N SER A 585 48.15 -0.14 12.09
CA SER A 585 47.57 -1.04 11.09
C SER A 585 46.49 -0.35 10.26
N TRP A 586 46.25 -0.86 9.05
CA TRP A 586 45.17 -0.36 8.20
C TRP A 586 43.80 -0.48 8.88
N GLN A 587 43.04 0.61 8.78
CA GLN A 587 41.68 0.72 9.28
C GLN A 587 40.77 0.92 8.07
N TYR A 588 39.86 -0.02 7.83
CA TYR A 588 38.87 0.06 6.75
C TYR A 588 37.44 -0.15 7.21
N LEU A 589 36.54 0.51 6.50
CA LEU A 589 35.14 0.14 6.36
C LEU A 589 34.94 -0.43 4.94
N THR A 590 34.18 -1.51 4.80
CA THR A 590 34.11 -2.28 3.57
C THR A 590 32.69 -2.75 3.23
N GLN A 591 32.42 -2.96 1.95
CA GLN A 591 31.20 -3.64 1.50
C GLN A 591 31.53 -4.49 0.28
N SER A 592 31.13 -5.77 0.29
CA SER A 592 31.20 -6.64 -0.88
C SER A 592 30.13 -6.23 -1.89
N TRP A 593 30.52 -6.07 -3.14
CA TRP A 593 29.65 -5.67 -4.24
C TRP A 593 29.37 -6.87 -5.15
N LYS A 594 28.08 -7.13 -5.42
CA LYS A 594 27.61 -8.36 -6.09
C LYS A 594 26.77 -8.02 -7.32
N ASP A 595 26.37 -9.03 -8.09
CA ASP A 595 25.49 -8.93 -9.27
C ASP A 595 25.93 -7.95 -10.38
N TRP A 596 27.21 -7.60 -10.40
CA TRP A 596 27.80 -6.77 -11.45
C TRP A 596 27.88 -7.52 -12.78
N THR A 597 27.95 -6.76 -13.87
CA THR A 597 28.05 -7.30 -15.24
C THR A 597 29.51 -7.47 -15.62
N SER A 598 29.89 -8.68 -16.04
CA SER A 598 31.28 -9.00 -16.34
C SER A 598 31.87 -8.15 -17.45
N SER A 599 33.13 -7.72 -17.23
CA SER A 599 33.87 -6.84 -18.14
C SER A 599 33.21 -5.48 -18.43
N ALA A 600 32.14 -5.11 -17.70
CA ALA A 600 31.52 -3.80 -17.88
C ALA A 600 32.30 -2.70 -17.13
N SER A 601 32.28 -1.49 -17.68
CA SER A 601 32.84 -0.31 -17.03
C SER A 601 31.86 0.27 -16.00
N TYR A 602 32.39 0.60 -14.83
CA TYR A 602 31.65 1.20 -13.72
C TYR A 602 32.31 2.50 -13.27
N ILE A 603 31.49 3.37 -12.68
CA ILE A 603 31.94 4.55 -11.95
C ILE A 603 31.50 4.43 -10.49
N LEU A 604 32.45 4.65 -9.59
CA LEU A 604 32.20 4.82 -8.16
C LEU A 604 32.28 6.31 -7.85
N THR A 605 31.23 6.87 -7.26
CA THR A 605 31.16 8.27 -6.83
C THR A 605 30.93 8.37 -5.33
N PHE A 606 31.49 9.38 -4.67
CA PHE A 606 31.27 9.63 -3.25
C PHE A 606 31.62 11.07 -2.90
N TYR A 607 31.18 11.53 -1.73
CA TYR A 607 31.72 12.73 -1.10
C TYR A 607 32.77 12.34 -0.08
N GLY A 608 33.90 13.04 -0.07
CA GLY A 608 34.99 12.77 0.84
C GLY A 608 35.66 14.05 1.35
N LYS A 609 36.09 14.02 2.62
CA LYS A 609 37.03 15.00 3.20
C LYS A 609 37.95 14.34 4.22
N THR A 610 39.02 15.04 4.59
CA THR A 610 39.99 14.63 5.63
C THR A 610 40.05 15.69 6.73
N ASP A 611 40.72 15.39 7.83
CA ASP A 611 40.98 16.34 8.92
C ASP A 611 42.26 17.18 8.73
N GLY A 612 42.98 17.01 7.62
CA GLY A 612 44.24 17.71 7.36
C GLY A 612 45.46 17.18 8.12
N SER A 613 45.35 16.08 8.86
CA SER A 613 46.45 15.46 9.63
C SER A 613 47.58 14.85 8.77
N GLY A 614 47.39 14.75 7.45
CA GLY A 614 48.30 14.07 6.53
C GLY A 614 48.04 12.57 6.39
N ALA A 615 47.09 11.98 7.13
CA ALA A 615 46.70 10.57 6.95
C ALA A 615 46.11 10.30 5.54
N GLY A 616 45.44 11.32 4.96
CA GLY A 616 44.80 11.27 3.65
C GLY A 616 43.60 10.33 3.59
N GLY A 617 42.76 10.46 2.58
CA GLY A 617 41.64 9.57 2.32
C GLY A 617 41.89 8.68 1.11
N ARG A 618 41.32 7.47 1.13
CA ARG A 618 41.48 6.46 0.08
C ARG A 618 40.23 5.62 -0.11
N VAL A 619 39.91 5.34 -1.38
CA VAL A 619 38.93 4.32 -1.80
C VAL A 619 39.61 3.29 -2.68
N ILE A 620 39.36 2.01 -2.42
CA ILE A 620 39.87 0.89 -3.22
C ILE A 620 38.70 0.07 -3.70
N VAL A 621 38.67 -0.24 -5.00
CA VAL A 621 37.85 -1.32 -5.55
C VAL A 621 38.78 -2.52 -5.74
N LYS A 622 38.59 -3.58 -4.98
CA LYS A 622 39.50 -4.73 -4.95
C LYS A 622 38.80 -5.99 -5.42
N ASN A 623 39.43 -6.72 -6.33
CA ASN A 623 39.10 -8.11 -6.60
C ASN A 623 39.83 -8.96 -5.56
N GLU A 624 39.09 -9.53 -4.61
CA GLU A 624 39.62 -10.39 -3.56
C GLU A 624 40.11 -11.72 -4.09
N THR A 625 39.47 -12.26 -5.13
CA THR A 625 39.82 -13.55 -5.72
C THR A 625 41.22 -13.54 -6.31
N THR A 626 41.56 -12.48 -7.05
CA THR A 626 42.88 -12.30 -7.67
C THR A 626 43.84 -11.48 -6.83
N ASN A 627 43.37 -10.91 -5.72
CA ASN A 627 44.08 -9.95 -4.88
C ASN A 627 44.59 -8.71 -5.65
N THR A 628 43.85 -8.25 -6.67
CA THR A 628 44.22 -7.08 -7.50
C THR A 628 43.31 -5.88 -7.20
N SER A 629 43.88 -4.67 -7.19
CA SER A 629 43.10 -3.42 -7.13
C SER A 629 42.59 -3.06 -8.53
N LEU A 630 41.28 -3.06 -8.72
CA LEU A 630 40.61 -2.62 -9.95
C LEU A 630 40.58 -1.10 -10.07
N ALA A 631 40.50 -0.41 -8.93
CA ALA A 631 40.64 1.04 -8.81
C ALA A 631 41.22 1.40 -7.43
N ASN A 632 41.97 2.51 -7.39
CA ASN A 632 42.52 3.06 -6.16
C ASN A 632 42.61 4.57 -6.28
N LEU A 633 41.77 5.30 -5.54
CA LEU A 633 41.70 6.75 -5.53
C LEU A 633 42.14 7.27 -4.16
N THR A 634 43.03 8.27 -4.14
CA THR A 634 43.42 8.99 -2.92
C THR A 634 42.99 10.45 -2.98
N PHE A 635 42.80 11.08 -1.83
CA PHE A 635 42.43 12.49 -1.70
C PHE A 635 42.92 13.09 -0.37
N SER A 636 42.95 14.42 -0.28
CA SER A 636 43.43 15.14 0.91
C SER A 636 42.63 16.42 1.23
N ASP A 637 41.53 16.66 0.51
CA ASP A 637 40.69 17.85 0.72
C ASP A 637 40.14 17.88 2.14
N THR A 638 40.09 19.06 2.75
CA THR A 638 39.54 19.27 4.10
C THR A 638 38.07 19.70 4.08
N ALA A 639 37.58 20.14 2.92
CA ALA A 639 36.16 20.38 2.66
C ALA A 639 35.54 19.16 1.96
N TRP A 640 34.22 18.97 2.14
CA TRP A 640 33.48 17.97 1.38
C TRP A 640 33.54 18.27 -0.11
N THR A 641 34.09 17.34 -0.87
CA THR A 641 34.15 17.45 -2.33
C THR A 641 33.68 16.14 -2.96
N ALA A 642 33.00 16.25 -4.09
CA ALA A 642 32.61 15.09 -4.88
C ALA A 642 33.86 14.46 -5.50
N LYS A 643 33.94 13.13 -5.41
CA LYS A 643 35.02 12.29 -5.94
C LYS A 643 34.43 11.23 -6.86
N SER A 644 35.22 10.83 -7.85
CA SER A 644 34.84 9.73 -8.73
C SER A 644 36.06 8.91 -9.17
N VAL A 645 35.85 7.62 -9.39
CA VAL A 645 36.83 6.72 -9.99
C VAL A 645 36.13 5.71 -10.90
N THR A 646 36.70 5.48 -12.07
CA THR A 646 36.22 4.47 -13.01
C THR A 646 37.03 3.18 -12.89
N PHE A 647 36.38 2.05 -13.12
CA PHE A 647 37.04 0.74 -13.14
C PHE A 647 36.26 -0.23 -14.03
N THR A 648 36.92 -1.31 -14.45
CA THR A 648 36.26 -2.41 -15.18
C THR A 648 36.03 -3.58 -14.23
N ALA A 649 34.80 -4.09 -14.20
CA ALA A 649 34.48 -5.27 -13.41
C ALA A 649 35.21 -6.51 -13.96
N PRO A 650 35.54 -7.51 -13.12
CA PRO A 650 36.26 -8.69 -13.58
C PRO A 650 35.55 -9.44 -14.71
N ALA A 651 36.29 -10.24 -15.49
CA ALA A 651 35.70 -11.06 -16.54
C ALA A 651 34.92 -12.26 -15.98
N ASN A 652 35.36 -12.80 -14.84
CA ASN A 652 34.73 -13.96 -14.20
C ASN A 652 33.68 -13.52 -13.17
N ALA A 653 32.39 -13.73 -13.45
CA ALA A 653 31.28 -13.33 -12.58
C ALA A 653 31.31 -13.93 -11.16
N THR A 654 32.12 -14.97 -10.91
CA THR A 654 32.30 -15.54 -9.57
C THR A 654 33.35 -14.82 -8.72
N ASP A 655 34.07 -13.86 -9.30
CA ASP A 655 35.09 -13.10 -8.56
C ASP A 655 34.44 -12.24 -7.48
N VAL A 656 35.08 -12.19 -6.31
CA VAL A 656 34.60 -11.39 -5.18
C VAL A 656 35.18 -9.98 -5.30
N VAL A 657 34.32 -8.99 -5.45
CA VAL A 657 34.72 -7.57 -5.50
C VAL A 657 34.29 -6.87 -4.21
N THR A 658 35.22 -6.17 -3.57
CA THR A 658 34.99 -5.46 -2.31
C THR A 658 35.46 -4.01 -2.42
N ILE A 659 34.65 -3.10 -1.86
CA ILE A 659 34.96 -1.68 -1.76
C ILE A 659 35.57 -1.42 -0.38
N TYR A 660 36.70 -0.72 -0.34
CA TYR A 660 37.37 -0.31 0.89
C TYR A 660 37.38 1.21 1.01
N LEU A 661 36.98 1.71 2.17
CA LEU A 661 37.07 3.11 2.58
C LEU A 661 38.06 3.21 3.74
N GLY A 662 39.09 4.05 3.59
CA GLY A 662 40.09 4.24 4.65
C GLY A 662 41.10 5.32 4.31
N HIS A 663 42.31 5.20 4.86
CA HIS A 663 43.36 6.22 4.74
C HIS A 663 44.35 5.95 3.60
N THR A 664 45.11 6.97 3.22
CA THR A 664 46.27 6.84 2.32
C THR A 664 47.49 6.28 3.07
N THR A 665 47.61 6.54 4.37
CA THR A 665 48.58 5.91 5.28
C THR A 665 47.96 5.63 6.65
N TYR A 666 48.31 4.50 7.28
CA TYR A 666 47.87 4.16 8.63
C TYR A 666 48.82 4.65 9.74
N THR A 667 50.00 5.16 9.39
CA THR A 667 51.05 5.53 10.36
C THR A 667 50.74 6.82 11.12
N VAL A 668 49.81 7.63 10.62
CA VAL A 668 49.34 8.85 11.29
C VAL A 668 48.26 8.45 12.30
N ALA A 669 48.64 8.36 13.57
CA ALA A 669 47.70 8.10 14.64
C ALA A 669 46.68 9.26 14.78
N ASN A 670 45.43 8.91 15.02
CA ASN A 670 44.28 9.80 15.18
C ASN A 670 43.89 10.65 13.95
N GLY A 671 44.55 10.47 12.81
CA GLY A 671 44.12 11.09 11.57
C GLY A 671 42.75 10.55 11.15
N LYS A 672 41.90 11.41 10.59
CA LYS A 672 40.52 11.10 10.23
C LYS A 672 40.22 11.35 8.76
N VAL A 673 39.44 10.43 8.20
CA VAL A 673 38.80 10.57 6.89
C VAL A 673 37.30 10.35 7.03
N PHE A 674 36.54 11.07 6.22
CA PHE A 674 35.09 11.09 6.24
C PHE A 674 34.56 10.76 4.84
N PHE A 675 33.52 9.94 4.79
CA PHE A 675 32.85 9.51 3.56
C PHE A 675 31.35 9.68 3.70
N ASP A 676 30.71 9.99 2.57
CA ASP A 676 29.26 10.00 2.46
C ASP A 676 28.83 9.70 1.00
N GLU A 677 27.59 9.26 0.82
CA GLU A 677 26.95 9.02 -0.49
C GLU A 677 27.81 8.15 -1.43
N VAL A 678 28.29 6.99 -0.96
CA VAL A 678 29.17 6.10 -1.73
C VAL A 678 28.35 5.23 -2.70
N LYS A 679 28.38 5.58 -3.97
CA LYS A 679 27.54 4.99 -5.04
C LYS A 679 28.38 4.28 -6.08
N ILE A 680 27.81 3.23 -6.68
CA ILE A 680 28.36 2.54 -7.85
C ILE A 680 27.27 2.43 -8.90
N LYS A 681 27.61 2.73 -10.15
CA LYS A 681 26.75 2.50 -11.32
C LYS A 681 27.56 2.14 -12.57
N PRO A 682 26.96 1.47 -13.57
CA PRO A 682 27.59 1.33 -14.87
C PRO A 682 27.94 2.70 -15.47
N SER A 683 29.11 2.84 -16.11
CA SER A 683 29.57 4.14 -16.63
C SER A 683 28.66 4.72 -17.71
N ALA A 684 27.93 3.87 -18.43
CA ALA A 684 26.99 4.27 -19.47
C ALA A 684 25.62 4.69 -18.91
N ASP A 685 25.37 4.48 -17.63
CA ASP A 685 24.08 4.76 -17.02
C ASP A 685 23.96 6.25 -16.66
N ALA A 686 22.90 6.88 -17.14
CA ALA A 686 22.72 8.34 -17.10
C ALA A 686 22.22 8.88 -15.76
N TRP A 687 22.02 8.01 -14.76
CA TRP A 687 21.51 8.35 -13.42
C TRP A 687 22.05 9.66 -12.86
#